data_AF-A0A2J6R1N6-F1
#
_entry.id   AF-A0A2J6R1N6-F1
#
_cell.length_a   1.000
_cell.length_b   1.000
_cell.length_c   1.000
_cell.angle_alpha   90.00
_cell.angle_beta   90.00
_cell.angle_gamma   90.00
#
_symmetry.space_group_name_H-M   'P 1'
#
loop_
_entity.id
_entity.type
_entity.pdbx_description
1 polymer ?
#
loop_
_entity_poly.entity_id
_entity_poly.type
_entity_poly.pdbx_seq_one_letter_code
_entity_poly.pdbx_strand_id
1 'polypeptide(L)'
;MLVKLSVVVAIAALVNAAPKPVPHVLHEKRDFPSRDWIKGARIEKDAIIPMRIGLTQTNLENGYDLLMDVSHPGSKNYGKHWTAQQVHDMFAPEEETVANVMNWLTDFGIHDGRIVHSENKGWIAVDVTVEEAEALLLTEFHEHEHAYSSNIRVGCDKYHIPEHIAPHIDFITPGIKLSPVVKRTVKQATKKREENKKAKRASGAKKGTSAVRGDAVKAAPPAVTSPPSCGSNNCDRAFDQQYTASLSNLQSFCGSWTAKPSDIFAATDTASWAANCIETSTAAAQETAIASKISSACSCFVPTTTTTSAVAGPTGCAEYVSVGCWRELYSIPTGTLKSPGLGLGIYEQGSYIVLEDIDLYWATYAPEVPQGTFPINGSIDGGVYAYPIGSTAFNDIGEASLDLEITQSLIYPQNVTLYQVDDPYWAEEDLETTNLWNDFLDALDGSLCTYTAYGETGNSPTIDPIYPDTTHPDGYLGKLECGIYKPTPVISMSYGQGEIDLPANYTKRTCNEFMKLGLQGVSIVASSGDFGVASPPGDIGTDGLTGCLGPDAKIFDPQFPSTCPYVTSVGGTQIQGTQILADGTEPGPYGTVYEPETVMMDNLGGANANFSSSGGFSNYFPRPTYQDGHVEDFFHQASTQADYPYYTELEVDFNTTTGVYSRNGRAYPDVAANGAWMPLFIDGVNSAANGGAYFGTSLAAPIFASVLALINEELAVHGKPTVGFVNPVLYSNDGVLNDITLGHNLGCGTEGWNAIPGWDPATGLGTPNYPKMLELFLSL
;
A
#
# COMPACT_ATOMS: atom_id res chain seq x y z
N MET A 1 -31.07 -14.42 96.52
CA MET A 1 -30.50 -13.20 97.14
C MET A 1 -29.41 -12.70 96.21
N LEU A 2 -29.62 -11.54 95.57
CA LEU A 2 -28.64 -10.63 94.94
C LEU A 2 -27.63 -11.19 93.89
N VAL A 3 -27.71 -10.84 92.60
CA VAL A 3 -27.33 -9.55 91.93
C VAL A 3 -25.85 -9.51 91.51
N LYS A 4 -25.63 -9.34 90.19
CA LYS A 4 -24.47 -8.76 89.47
C LYS A 4 -23.09 -9.40 89.66
N LEU A 5 -22.53 -9.96 88.58
CA LEU A 5 -21.37 -9.37 87.88
C LEU A 5 -21.10 -10.06 86.54
N SER A 6 -20.75 -9.24 85.53
CA SER A 6 -19.92 -9.61 84.38
C SER A 6 -20.59 -10.30 83.18
N VAL A 7 -21.44 -9.52 82.50
CA VAL A 7 -21.59 -9.57 81.03
C VAL A 7 -20.42 -8.78 80.43
N VAL A 8 -19.28 -9.42 80.18
CA VAL A 8 -18.28 -9.03 79.16
C VAL A 8 -17.46 -10.30 78.86
N VAL A 9 -17.19 -10.56 77.59
CA VAL A 9 -16.37 -11.68 77.04
C VAL A 9 -17.14 -12.98 76.72
N ALA A 10 -18.01 -12.93 75.71
CA ALA A 10 -18.30 -14.09 74.84
C ALA A 10 -18.94 -13.67 73.49
N ILE A 11 -18.52 -12.56 72.90
CA ILE A 11 -18.79 -12.23 71.48
C ILE A 11 -17.46 -11.82 70.87
N ALA A 12 -16.66 -12.80 70.47
CA ALA A 12 -15.45 -12.60 69.68
C ALA A 12 -15.11 -13.89 68.92
N ALA A 13 -15.98 -14.25 67.97
CA ALA A 13 -15.67 -15.21 66.90
C ALA A 13 -16.70 -15.07 65.76
N LEU A 14 -16.89 -13.84 65.27
CA LEU A 14 -17.33 -13.61 63.89
C LEU A 14 -16.13 -12.97 63.20
N VAL A 15 -15.23 -13.81 62.70
CA VAL A 15 -14.21 -13.38 61.77
C VAL A 15 -14.96 -13.06 60.47
N ASN A 16 -15.24 -11.78 60.25
CA ASN A 16 -15.50 -11.28 58.90
C ASN A 16 -14.21 -11.57 58.11
N ALA A 17 -14.21 -12.62 57.30
CA ALA A 17 -13.29 -12.72 56.20
C ALA A 17 -13.64 -11.56 55.26
N ALA A 18 -12.94 -10.43 55.41
CA ALA A 18 -12.98 -9.39 54.39
C ALA A 18 -12.52 -10.04 53.08
N PRO A 19 -13.25 -9.88 51.96
CA PRO A 19 -12.80 -10.39 50.68
C PRO A 19 -11.39 -9.83 50.44
N LYS A 20 -10.46 -10.71 50.07
CA LYS A 20 -9.12 -10.26 49.66
C LYS A 20 -9.30 -9.25 48.53
N PRO A 21 -8.65 -8.07 48.59
CA PRO A 21 -8.70 -7.13 47.49
C PRO A 21 -8.18 -7.84 46.25
N VAL A 22 -8.98 -7.85 45.18
CA VAL A 22 -8.59 -8.44 43.91
C VAL A 22 -7.45 -7.59 43.35
N PRO A 23 -6.26 -8.17 43.07
CA PRO A 23 -5.16 -7.42 42.49
C PRO A 23 -5.58 -6.89 41.11
N HIS A 24 -5.25 -5.64 40.84
CA HIS A 24 -5.45 -5.02 39.54
C HIS A 24 -4.09 -4.81 38.89
N VAL A 25 -4.04 -5.01 37.58
CA VAL A 25 -2.84 -4.79 36.75
C VAL A 25 -3.07 -3.58 35.86
N LEU A 26 -1.99 -2.85 35.55
CA LEU A 26 -2.04 -1.81 34.54
C LEU A 26 -2.33 -2.47 33.20
N HIS A 27 -3.46 -2.13 32.59
CA HIS A 27 -3.89 -2.75 31.34
C HIS A 27 -3.38 -1.98 30.13
N GLU A 28 -3.70 -0.68 30.08
CA GLU A 28 -3.17 0.22 29.05
C GLU A 28 -2.71 1.55 29.67
N LYS A 29 -1.73 2.17 29.02
CA LYS A 29 -1.22 3.51 29.33
C LYS A 29 -0.80 4.23 28.06
N ARG A 30 -1.11 5.52 28.00
CA ARG A 30 -0.62 6.43 26.97
C ARG A 30 0.85 6.79 27.26
N ASP A 31 1.75 6.43 26.35
CA ASP A 31 3.19 6.69 26.52
C ASP A 31 3.63 8.08 26.06
N PHE A 32 2.90 8.69 25.12
CA PHE A 32 3.14 10.06 24.67
C PHE A 32 1.85 10.89 24.67
N PRO A 33 1.89 12.15 25.15
CA PRO A 33 0.75 13.05 25.02
C PRO A 33 0.48 13.29 23.54
N SER A 34 -0.78 13.18 23.13
CA SER A 34 -1.18 13.49 21.75
C SER A 34 -0.80 14.93 21.43
N ARG A 35 -0.17 15.15 20.27
CA ARG A 35 0.23 16.49 19.79
C ARG A 35 -1.00 17.36 19.53
N ASP A 36 -2.10 16.73 19.11
CA ASP A 36 -3.29 17.44 18.63
C ASP A 36 -4.46 17.39 19.62
N TRP A 37 -4.43 16.55 20.65
CA TRP A 37 -5.49 16.48 21.66
C TRP A 37 -5.04 17.05 23.01
N ILE A 38 -5.56 18.23 23.34
CA ILE A 38 -5.27 18.96 24.57
C ILE A 38 -6.19 18.46 25.68
N LYS A 39 -5.61 17.83 26.69
CA LYS A 39 -6.35 17.36 27.87
C LYS A 39 -7.01 18.54 28.60
N GLY A 40 -8.33 18.46 28.72
CA GLY A 40 -9.22 19.45 29.33
C GLY A 40 -9.71 19.03 30.71
N ALA A 41 -10.95 19.39 31.03
CA ALA A 41 -11.55 19.15 32.35
C ALA A 41 -11.89 17.67 32.56
N ARG A 42 -11.82 17.22 33.83
CA ARG A 42 -12.38 15.92 34.23
C ARG A 42 -13.90 15.92 34.01
N ILE A 43 -14.43 14.79 33.58
CA ILE A 43 -15.86 14.66 33.27
C ILE A 43 -16.67 14.54 34.55
N GLU A 44 -17.87 15.12 34.54
CA GLU A 44 -18.81 15.03 35.65
C GLU A 44 -19.21 13.58 35.92
N LYS A 45 -19.26 13.23 37.21
CA LYS A 45 -19.44 11.87 37.71
C LYS A 45 -20.72 11.16 37.24
N ASP A 46 -21.78 11.93 37.01
CA ASP A 46 -23.10 11.44 36.60
C ASP A 46 -23.29 11.39 35.08
N ALA A 47 -22.29 11.83 34.30
CA ALA A 47 -22.34 11.71 32.85
C ALA A 47 -22.32 10.22 32.44
N ILE A 48 -23.15 9.86 31.47
CA ILE A 48 -23.21 8.50 30.93
C ILE A 48 -22.20 8.37 29.80
N ILE A 49 -21.36 7.34 29.90
CA ILE A 49 -20.39 6.93 28.90
C ILE A 49 -20.83 5.58 28.32
N PRO A 50 -21.00 5.47 26.99
CA PRO A 50 -21.18 4.19 26.33
C PRO A 50 -19.84 3.46 26.29
N MET A 51 -19.61 2.60 27.27
CA MET A 51 -18.40 1.79 27.36
C MET A 51 -18.53 0.54 26.48
N ARG A 52 -17.45 0.14 25.84
CA ARG A 52 -17.31 -1.04 25.01
C ARG A 52 -16.05 -1.77 25.44
N ILE A 53 -16.14 -3.07 25.62
CA ILE A 53 -15.07 -3.94 26.08
C ILE A 53 -14.81 -4.93 24.96
N GLY A 54 -13.61 -4.85 24.37
CA GLY A 54 -13.13 -5.80 23.38
C GLY A 54 -12.63 -7.07 24.07
N LEU A 55 -13.04 -8.22 23.56
CA LEU A 55 -12.72 -9.53 24.12
C LEU A 55 -11.66 -10.24 23.27
N THR A 56 -10.70 -10.90 23.94
CA THR A 56 -9.61 -11.66 23.29
C THR A 56 -10.13 -12.73 22.35
N GLN A 57 -9.72 -12.71 21.08
CA GLN A 57 -10.00 -13.75 20.09
C GLN A 57 -9.26 -15.05 20.39
N THR A 58 -9.71 -16.16 19.78
CA THR A 58 -9.14 -17.51 19.98
C THR A 58 -8.66 -18.13 18.67
N ASN A 59 -7.86 -19.20 18.76
CA ASN A 59 -7.41 -20.03 17.63
C ASN A 59 -6.49 -19.36 16.59
N LEU A 60 -6.01 -18.14 16.81
CA LEU A 60 -5.08 -17.48 15.88
C LEU A 60 -3.78 -18.27 15.69
N GLU A 61 -3.32 -18.95 16.73
CA GLU A 61 -2.17 -19.86 16.69
C GLU A 61 -2.38 -21.05 15.76
N ASN A 62 -3.63 -21.43 15.51
CA ASN A 62 -4.00 -22.51 14.59
C ASN A 62 -4.31 -21.99 13.18
N GLY A 63 -4.33 -20.67 12.96
CA GLY A 63 -4.74 -20.04 11.70
C GLY A 63 -3.94 -20.54 10.50
N TYR A 64 -2.64 -20.73 10.67
CA TYR A 64 -1.75 -21.31 9.66
C TYR A 64 -2.23 -22.72 9.24
N ASP A 65 -2.42 -23.62 10.20
CA ASP A 65 -2.81 -25.01 9.94
C ASP A 65 -4.22 -25.10 9.35
N LEU A 66 -5.14 -24.23 9.80
CA LEU A 66 -6.49 -24.13 9.24
C LEU A 66 -6.45 -23.67 7.77
N LEU A 67 -5.62 -22.70 7.45
CA LEU A 67 -5.44 -22.24 6.07
C LEU A 67 -4.80 -23.34 5.22
N MET A 68 -3.77 -24.03 5.71
CA MET A 68 -3.16 -25.16 5.00
C MET A 68 -4.18 -26.29 4.74
N ASP A 69 -5.10 -26.55 5.67
CA ASP A 69 -6.14 -27.59 5.49
C ASP A 69 -7.04 -27.30 4.27
N VAL A 70 -7.33 -26.03 3.97
CA VAL A 70 -8.18 -25.66 2.82
C VAL A 70 -7.42 -25.27 1.55
N SER A 71 -6.11 -25.00 1.64
CA SER A 71 -5.29 -24.49 0.51
C SER A 71 -4.19 -25.44 0.03
N HIS A 72 -3.73 -26.39 0.86
CA HIS A 72 -2.69 -27.32 0.46
C HIS A 72 -3.26 -28.41 -0.47
N PRO A 73 -2.66 -28.68 -1.66
CA PRO A 73 -3.24 -29.60 -2.66
C PRO A 73 -3.31 -31.06 -2.17
N GLY A 74 -2.45 -31.43 -1.23
CA GLY A 74 -2.48 -32.74 -0.57
C GLY A 74 -3.59 -32.91 0.49
N SER A 75 -4.33 -31.85 0.84
CA SER A 75 -5.38 -31.91 1.85
C SER A 75 -6.68 -32.50 1.29
N LYS A 76 -7.40 -33.26 2.12
CA LYS A 76 -8.76 -33.73 1.79
C LYS A 76 -9.80 -32.61 1.81
N ASN A 77 -9.45 -31.45 2.38
CA ASN A 77 -10.30 -30.28 2.47
C ASN A 77 -9.86 -29.16 1.52
N TYR A 78 -8.92 -29.43 0.61
CA TYR A 78 -8.55 -28.50 -0.45
C TYR A 78 -9.80 -27.94 -1.16
N GLY A 79 -9.85 -26.61 -1.29
CA GLY A 79 -10.95 -25.88 -1.93
C GLY A 79 -12.26 -25.84 -1.13
N LYS A 80 -12.33 -26.43 0.07
CA LYS A 80 -13.49 -26.32 0.98
C LYS A 80 -13.39 -25.06 1.83
N HIS A 81 -13.35 -23.93 1.15
CA HIS A 81 -13.27 -22.60 1.74
C HIS A 81 -14.43 -22.33 2.68
N TRP A 82 -14.18 -21.46 3.64
CA TRP A 82 -15.11 -21.11 4.70
C TRP A 82 -15.98 -19.93 4.29
N THR A 83 -17.17 -19.88 4.86
CA THR A 83 -17.98 -18.66 4.83
C THR A 83 -17.41 -17.63 5.81
N ALA A 84 -17.67 -16.34 5.57
CA ALA A 84 -17.33 -15.27 6.52
C ALA A 84 -17.80 -15.59 7.95
N GLN A 85 -19.01 -16.18 8.10
CA GLN A 85 -19.53 -16.58 9.40
C GLN A 85 -18.72 -17.71 10.06
N GLN A 86 -18.22 -18.68 9.30
CA GLN A 86 -17.38 -19.76 9.84
C GLN A 86 -16.02 -19.24 10.29
N VAL A 87 -15.40 -18.33 9.53
CA VAL A 87 -14.18 -17.63 9.95
C VAL A 87 -14.43 -16.86 11.23
N HIS A 88 -15.47 -16.03 11.22
CA HIS A 88 -15.90 -15.26 12.38
C HIS A 88 -16.09 -16.15 13.63
N ASP A 89 -16.85 -17.24 13.51
CA ASP A 89 -17.14 -18.14 14.63
C ASP A 89 -15.90 -18.89 15.13
N MET A 90 -14.94 -19.18 14.25
CA MET A 90 -13.70 -19.86 14.61
C MET A 90 -12.77 -18.98 15.46
N PHE A 91 -12.69 -17.69 15.11
CA PHE A 91 -11.80 -16.75 15.79
C PHE A 91 -12.52 -15.93 16.88
N ALA A 92 -13.81 -16.15 17.11
CA ALA A 92 -14.57 -15.50 18.17
C ALA A 92 -13.98 -15.79 19.57
N PRO A 93 -14.16 -14.90 20.55
CA PRO A 93 -13.76 -15.14 21.93
C PRO A 93 -14.43 -16.37 22.55
N GLU A 94 -13.70 -17.05 23.46
CA GLU A 94 -14.20 -18.21 24.19
C GLU A 94 -15.43 -17.85 25.05
N GLU A 95 -16.35 -18.81 25.23
CA GLU A 95 -17.49 -18.62 26.13
C GLU A 95 -17.05 -18.31 27.57
N GLU A 96 -15.91 -18.86 28.01
CA GLU A 96 -15.31 -18.54 29.31
C GLU A 96 -14.85 -17.07 29.37
N THR A 97 -14.19 -16.56 28.33
CA THR A 97 -13.82 -15.14 28.22
C THR A 97 -15.04 -14.25 28.31
N VAL A 98 -16.10 -14.55 27.54
CA VAL A 98 -17.36 -13.80 27.59
C VAL A 98 -17.96 -13.87 29.00
N ALA A 99 -18.05 -15.06 29.59
CA ALA A 99 -18.64 -15.24 30.91
C ALA A 99 -17.86 -14.51 32.01
N ASN A 100 -16.53 -14.57 32.00
CA ASN A 100 -15.67 -13.91 33.00
C ASN A 100 -15.84 -12.39 32.95
N VAL A 101 -15.90 -11.80 31.76
CA VAL A 101 -16.12 -10.35 31.62
C VAL A 101 -17.54 -9.95 31.98
N MET A 102 -18.56 -10.71 31.56
CA MET A 102 -19.95 -10.46 31.96
C MET A 102 -20.09 -10.53 33.49
N ASN A 103 -19.56 -11.58 34.13
CA ASN A 103 -19.60 -11.77 35.58
C ASN A 103 -18.86 -10.65 36.32
N TRP A 104 -17.70 -10.22 35.80
CA TRP A 104 -16.95 -9.09 36.37
C TRP A 104 -17.79 -7.81 36.42
N LEU A 105 -18.50 -7.47 35.33
CA LEU A 105 -19.37 -6.30 35.28
C LEU A 105 -20.54 -6.43 36.27
N THR A 106 -21.17 -7.60 36.33
CA THR A 106 -22.31 -7.82 37.22
C THR A 106 -21.90 -7.83 38.69
N ASP A 107 -20.76 -8.43 39.03
CA ASP A 107 -20.19 -8.48 40.38
C ASP A 107 -19.76 -7.09 40.87
N PHE A 108 -19.30 -6.24 39.96
CA PHE A 108 -19.06 -4.83 40.25
C PHE A 108 -20.36 -4.05 40.56
N GLY A 109 -21.50 -4.52 40.05
CA GLY A 109 -22.83 -3.95 40.30
C GLY A 109 -23.52 -3.36 39.07
N ILE A 110 -23.01 -3.62 37.87
CA ILE A 110 -23.68 -3.24 36.62
C ILE A 110 -24.79 -4.24 36.34
N HIS A 111 -26.03 -3.75 36.31
CA HIS A 111 -27.21 -4.59 36.06
C HIS A 111 -27.23 -5.19 34.64
N ASP A 112 -27.51 -6.48 34.50
CA ASP A 112 -27.51 -7.26 33.24
C ASP A 112 -28.24 -6.56 32.09
N GLY A 113 -29.39 -5.94 32.38
CA GLY A 113 -30.17 -5.21 31.36
C GLY A 113 -29.47 -3.99 30.72
N ARG A 114 -28.29 -3.59 31.22
CA ARG A 114 -27.43 -2.57 30.60
C ARG A 114 -26.29 -3.16 29.76
N ILE A 115 -26.09 -4.48 29.83
CA ILE A 115 -24.98 -5.19 29.20
C ILE A 115 -25.50 -5.86 27.92
N VAL A 116 -24.87 -5.53 26.79
CA VAL A 116 -25.23 -6.04 25.46
C VAL A 116 -24.01 -6.74 24.86
N HIS A 117 -24.12 -8.02 24.57
CA HIS A 117 -23.12 -8.76 23.82
C HIS A 117 -23.39 -8.59 22.32
N SER A 118 -22.37 -8.24 21.55
CA SER A 118 -22.50 -8.07 20.09
C SER A 118 -22.83 -9.39 19.39
N GLU A 119 -23.47 -9.31 18.22
CA GLU A 119 -23.75 -10.49 17.39
C GLU A 119 -22.47 -11.23 16.98
N ASN A 120 -21.38 -10.46 16.82
CA ASN A 120 -20.05 -10.96 16.48
C ASN A 120 -19.31 -11.55 17.71
N LYS A 121 -19.93 -11.60 18.89
CA LYS A 121 -19.39 -12.08 20.17
C LYS A 121 -18.07 -11.45 20.65
N GLY A 122 -17.47 -10.54 19.88
CA GLY A 122 -16.22 -9.85 20.16
C GLY A 122 -16.34 -8.72 21.19
N TRP A 123 -17.57 -8.28 21.50
CA TRP A 123 -17.79 -7.09 22.31
C TRP A 123 -18.85 -7.21 23.37
N ILE A 124 -18.52 -6.66 24.53
CA ILE A 124 -19.50 -6.33 25.54
C ILE A 124 -19.68 -4.82 25.58
N ALA A 125 -20.90 -4.37 25.28
CA ALA A 125 -21.32 -2.99 25.34
C ALA A 125 -22.11 -2.71 26.62
N VAL A 126 -21.76 -1.62 27.32
CA VAL A 126 -22.44 -1.21 28.55
C VAL A 126 -22.48 0.30 28.69
N ASP A 127 -23.65 0.85 29.01
CA ASP A 127 -23.78 2.26 29.37
C ASP A 127 -23.56 2.43 30.89
N VAL A 128 -22.50 3.12 31.27
CA VAL A 128 -22.07 3.34 32.65
C VAL A 128 -21.98 4.84 32.96
N THR A 129 -22.13 5.23 34.23
CA THR A 129 -21.75 6.60 34.64
C THR A 129 -20.23 6.73 34.68
N VAL A 130 -19.70 7.96 34.60
CA VAL A 130 -18.27 8.23 34.80
C VAL A 130 -17.81 7.70 36.16
N GLU A 131 -18.61 7.87 37.22
CA GLU A 131 -18.28 7.34 38.54
C GLU A 131 -18.17 5.81 38.55
N GLU A 132 -19.08 5.10 37.86
CA GLU A 132 -18.99 3.65 37.69
C GLU A 132 -17.74 3.26 36.89
N ALA A 133 -17.47 3.92 35.77
CA ALA A 133 -16.32 3.63 34.90
C ALA A 133 -14.97 3.90 35.58
N GLU A 134 -14.82 5.04 36.25
CA GLU A 134 -13.60 5.42 36.98
C GLU A 134 -13.31 4.44 38.13
N ALA A 135 -14.35 3.96 38.81
CA ALA A 135 -14.23 2.98 39.88
C ALA A 135 -13.95 1.55 39.35
N LEU A 136 -14.56 1.16 38.22
CA LEU A 136 -14.34 -0.13 37.58
C LEU A 136 -12.92 -0.27 37.03
N LEU A 137 -12.41 0.80 36.41
CA LEU A 137 -11.15 0.80 35.65
C LEU A 137 -9.97 1.44 36.41
N LEU A 138 -10.19 1.88 37.66
CA LEU A 138 -9.21 2.61 38.47
C LEU A 138 -8.51 3.72 37.66
N THR A 139 -9.32 4.61 37.07
CA THR A 139 -8.87 5.69 36.18
C THR A 139 -9.63 7.01 36.41
N GLU A 140 -9.28 8.04 35.64
CA GLU A 140 -9.97 9.34 35.61
C GLU A 140 -10.26 9.79 34.17
N PHE A 141 -11.53 10.01 33.85
CA PHE A 141 -11.96 10.41 32.52
C PHE A 141 -11.94 11.93 32.34
N HIS A 142 -11.40 12.38 31.21
CA HIS A 142 -11.25 13.80 30.88
C HIS A 142 -11.79 14.10 29.47
N GLU A 143 -12.33 15.30 29.30
CA GLU A 143 -12.53 15.91 28.00
C GLU A 143 -11.16 16.20 27.38
N HIS A 144 -10.99 15.94 26.09
CA HIS A 144 -9.81 16.27 25.29
C HIS A 144 -10.28 17.10 24.12
N GLU A 145 -9.81 18.34 24.04
CA GLU A 145 -10.15 19.29 22.97
C GLU A 145 -9.07 19.23 21.90
N HIS A 146 -9.47 19.13 20.65
CA HIS A 146 -8.54 19.12 19.54
C HIS A 146 -7.88 20.51 19.36
N ALA A 147 -6.59 20.56 19.06
CA ALA A 147 -5.81 21.80 18.97
C ALA A 147 -6.24 22.69 17.80
N TYR A 148 -6.77 22.07 16.74
CA TYR A 148 -7.12 22.74 15.48
C TYR A 148 -8.63 22.71 15.17
N SER A 149 -9.44 21.97 15.93
CA SER A 149 -10.90 21.90 15.74
C SER A 149 -11.65 22.11 17.06
N SER A 150 -12.95 22.39 17.01
CA SER A 150 -13.78 22.51 18.23
C SER A 150 -14.27 21.16 18.76
N ASN A 151 -13.66 20.05 18.32
CA ASN A 151 -14.07 18.72 18.70
C ASN A 151 -13.60 18.38 20.11
N ILE A 152 -14.49 17.76 20.87
CA ILE A 152 -14.21 17.27 22.22
C ILE A 152 -14.42 15.76 22.24
N ARG A 153 -13.43 15.03 22.73
CA ARG A 153 -13.50 13.59 22.97
C ARG A 153 -13.28 13.26 24.45
N VAL A 154 -13.66 12.05 24.85
CA VAL A 154 -13.60 11.54 26.22
C VAL A 154 -12.64 10.37 26.28
N GLY A 155 -11.76 10.36 27.28
CA GLY A 155 -10.90 9.22 27.56
C GLY A 155 -10.02 9.45 28.79
N CYS A 156 -9.02 8.60 28.98
CA CYS A 156 -8.10 8.62 30.11
C CYS A 156 -6.65 8.37 29.66
N ASP A 157 -5.69 8.60 30.56
CA ASP A 157 -4.25 8.41 30.24
C ASP A 157 -3.74 7.00 30.53
N LYS A 158 -4.47 6.26 31.37
CA LYS A 158 -4.15 4.87 31.78
C LYS A 158 -5.33 4.27 32.53
N TYR A 159 -5.46 2.96 32.52
CA TYR A 159 -6.45 2.28 33.34
C TYR A 159 -5.99 0.88 33.75
N HIS A 160 -6.64 0.34 34.78
CA HIS A 160 -6.32 -0.95 35.37
C HIS A 160 -7.56 -1.83 35.39
N ILE A 161 -7.35 -3.13 35.27
CA ILE A 161 -8.41 -4.12 35.42
C ILE A 161 -7.93 -5.24 36.35
N PRO A 162 -8.84 -6.06 36.90
CA PRO A 162 -8.43 -7.19 37.72
C PRO A 162 -7.47 -8.12 36.98
N GLU A 163 -6.44 -8.62 37.67
CA GLU A 163 -5.40 -9.49 37.10
C GLU A 163 -5.99 -10.73 36.38
N HIS A 164 -7.06 -11.28 36.91
CA HIS A 164 -7.75 -12.44 36.34
C HIS A 164 -8.68 -12.10 35.16
N ILE A 165 -8.98 -10.83 34.93
CA ILE A 165 -9.79 -10.34 33.81
C ILE A 165 -8.89 -9.88 32.65
N ALA A 166 -7.66 -9.48 32.94
CA ALA A 166 -6.70 -9.04 31.92
C ALA A 166 -6.48 -10.02 30.75
N PRO A 167 -6.49 -11.36 30.94
CA PRO A 167 -6.38 -12.30 29.83
C PRO A 167 -7.65 -12.44 28.98
N HIS A 168 -8.75 -11.78 29.34
CA HIS A 168 -10.06 -11.87 28.68
C HIS A 168 -10.50 -10.56 28.04
N ILE A 169 -9.84 -9.46 28.40
CA ILE A 169 -10.12 -8.12 27.90
C ILE A 169 -8.92 -7.65 27.13
N ASP A 170 -9.15 -7.30 25.88
CA ASP A 170 -8.14 -6.67 25.04
C ASP A 170 -8.02 -5.20 25.36
N PHE A 171 -9.13 -4.47 25.32
CA PHE A 171 -9.17 -3.06 25.63
C PHE A 171 -10.59 -2.58 25.93
N ILE A 172 -10.68 -1.37 26.47
CA ILE A 172 -11.94 -0.75 26.86
C ILE A 172 -12.00 0.66 26.27
N THR A 173 -13.10 0.98 25.59
CA THR A 173 -13.36 2.31 25.03
C THR A 173 -14.67 2.91 25.55
N PRO A 174 -14.71 4.20 25.93
CA PRO A 174 -13.55 5.08 26.03
C PRO A 174 -12.60 4.61 27.11
N GLY A 175 -11.31 4.75 26.82
CA GLY A 175 -10.18 4.34 27.65
C GLY A 175 -8.98 5.16 27.24
N ILE A 176 -7.90 4.54 26.80
CA ILE A 176 -6.83 5.27 26.11
C ILE A 176 -7.35 5.82 24.77
N LYS A 177 -8.10 5.01 24.02
CA LYS A 177 -8.80 5.43 22.79
C LYS A 177 -9.89 6.44 23.13
N LEU A 178 -9.75 7.66 22.62
CA LEU A 178 -10.67 8.77 22.88
C LEU A 178 -11.97 8.58 22.08
N SER A 179 -13.12 8.66 22.74
CA SER A 179 -14.44 8.52 22.09
C SER A 179 -15.21 9.85 22.00
N PRO A 180 -16.09 10.03 20.99
CA PRO A 180 -16.97 11.19 20.91
C PRO A 180 -17.90 11.34 22.12
N VAL A 181 -18.25 12.58 22.48
CA VAL A 181 -19.18 12.87 23.60
C VAL A 181 -20.63 12.55 23.17
N VAL A 182 -21.29 11.57 23.80
CA VAL A 182 -22.62 11.12 23.34
C VAL A 182 -23.82 11.85 23.98
N LYS A 183 -23.67 12.68 25.03
CA LYS A 183 -24.75 13.60 25.51
C LYS A 183 -24.24 14.61 26.54
N ARG A 184 -24.28 15.91 26.22
CA ARG A 184 -24.18 16.99 27.23
C ARG A 184 -25.54 17.21 27.87
N THR A 185 -25.72 16.83 29.13
CA THR A 185 -26.73 17.46 29.99
C THR A 185 -26.04 18.53 30.83
N VAL A 186 -25.75 19.69 30.24
CA VAL A 186 -25.18 20.81 31.01
C VAL A 186 -26.13 22.01 30.93
N LYS A 187 -26.72 22.37 32.07
CA LYS A 187 -27.38 23.66 32.28
C LYS A 187 -26.31 24.75 32.14
N GLN A 188 -26.33 25.51 31.05
CA GLN A 188 -25.42 26.64 30.84
C GLN A 188 -25.61 27.70 31.93
N ALA A 189 -24.56 27.92 32.74
CA ALA A 189 -24.41 29.13 33.53
C ALA A 189 -23.75 30.21 32.65
N THR A 190 -24.57 31.14 32.17
CA THR A 190 -24.17 32.31 31.38
C THR A 190 -23.34 33.28 32.24
N LYS A 191 -22.04 33.48 31.93
CA LYS A 191 -21.37 34.79 32.14
C LYS A 191 -19.99 34.88 31.48
N LYS A 192 -19.71 36.08 30.94
CA LYS A 192 -18.44 36.59 30.37
C LYS A 192 -18.09 36.22 28.93
N ARG A 193 -18.82 36.80 27.96
CA ARG A 193 -18.29 37.03 26.61
C ARG A 193 -18.57 38.43 26.01
N GLU A 194 -18.90 39.42 26.86
CA GLU A 194 -19.18 40.79 26.38
C GLU A 194 -18.05 41.83 26.65
N GLU A 195 -17.03 41.52 27.46
CA GLU A 195 -16.02 42.54 27.81
C GLU A 195 -14.83 42.62 26.82
N ASN A 196 -14.47 41.54 26.10
CA ASN A 196 -13.27 41.54 25.24
C ASN A 196 -13.50 42.06 23.80
N LYS A 197 -14.74 42.28 23.36
CA LYS A 197 -15.04 42.83 22.02
C LYS A 197 -14.96 44.36 21.92
N LYS A 198 -14.88 45.08 23.04
CA LYS A 198 -14.76 46.56 23.05
C LYS A 198 -13.31 47.09 23.05
N ALA A 199 -12.31 46.27 23.36
CA ALA A 199 -10.91 46.73 23.48
C ALA A 199 -10.12 46.75 22.15
N LYS A 200 -10.50 45.95 21.14
CA LYS A 200 -9.74 45.83 19.87
C LYS A 200 -10.15 46.83 18.76
N ARG A 201 -11.17 47.67 18.97
CA ARG A 201 -11.63 48.67 17.97
C ARG A 201 -11.09 50.09 18.17
N ALA A 202 -10.18 50.31 19.11
CA ALA A 202 -9.70 51.65 19.47
C ALA A 202 -8.17 51.76 19.52
N SER A 203 -7.44 51.34 18.49
CA SER A 203 -6.07 51.84 18.23
C SER A 203 -5.58 51.48 16.82
N GLY A 204 -6.19 52.08 15.81
CA GLY A 204 -5.63 52.14 14.45
C GLY A 204 -5.47 53.60 14.05
N ALA A 205 -4.23 54.04 13.88
CA ALA A 205 -3.73 55.12 13.01
C ALA A 205 -2.73 56.06 13.71
N LYS A 206 -1.46 56.03 13.24
CA LYS A 206 -0.78 57.20 12.67
C LYS A 206 0.55 56.83 11.99
N LYS A 207 0.73 57.44 10.81
CA LYS A 207 1.89 57.41 9.89
C LYS A 207 3.07 58.24 10.40
N GLY A 208 4.28 57.95 9.89
CA GLY A 208 5.28 58.99 9.56
C GLY A 208 6.78 58.66 9.75
N THR A 209 7.44 58.24 8.66
CA THR A 209 8.79 58.64 8.15
C THR A 209 9.99 58.91 9.09
N SER A 210 11.14 58.23 8.87
CA SER A 210 12.32 58.76 8.13
C SER A 210 13.65 58.09 8.51
N ALA A 211 14.53 57.99 7.50
CA ALA A 211 15.99 58.14 7.51
C ALA A 211 16.92 56.90 7.53
N VAL A 212 17.77 56.93 6.50
CA VAL A 212 18.86 56.05 6.06
C VAL A 212 20.15 56.29 6.87
N ARG A 213 20.96 55.23 7.05
CA ARG A 213 22.44 55.28 6.92
C ARG A 213 22.97 53.86 6.66
N GLY A 214 23.77 53.73 5.61
CA GLY A 214 24.45 52.49 5.25
C GLY A 214 25.87 52.41 5.81
N ASP A 215 26.50 51.27 5.59
CA ASP A 215 27.93 51.16 5.33
C ASP A 215 28.21 49.87 4.54
N ALA A 216 29.13 50.00 3.58
CA ALA A 216 29.58 48.96 2.66
C ALA A 216 30.99 48.50 3.06
N VAL A 217 31.31 47.22 2.83
CA VAL A 217 32.70 46.76 2.69
C VAL A 217 32.82 45.84 1.48
N LYS A 218 33.78 46.19 0.62
CA LYS A 218 34.23 45.56 -0.62
C LYS A 218 35.20 44.40 -0.35
N ALA A 219 35.22 43.41 -1.24
CA ALA A 219 36.46 42.75 -1.65
C ALA A 219 36.36 42.29 -3.12
N ALA A 220 37.45 42.44 -3.87
CA ALA A 220 37.63 42.16 -5.29
C ALA A 220 38.69 41.03 -5.49
N PRO A 221 38.87 40.47 -6.70
CA PRO A 221 39.26 39.07 -6.96
C PRO A 221 40.78 38.85 -7.14
N PRO A 222 41.22 37.58 -7.30
CA PRO A 222 42.02 37.29 -8.51
C PRO A 222 41.88 35.88 -9.12
N ALA A 223 41.94 35.90 -10.46
CA ALA A 223 42.76 35.10 -11.40
C ALA A 223 42.60 33.57 -11.59
N VAL A 224 42.45 33.26 -12.88
CA VAL A 224 42.42 31.98 -13.61
C VAL A 224 43.82 31.36 -13.77
N THR A 225 43.94 30.02 -13.63
CA THR A 225 44.91 29.18 -14.37
C THR A 225 44.34 27.79 -14.68
N SER A 226 44.02 27.58 -15.96
CA SER A 226 44.02 26.35 -16.80
C SER A 226 43.31 25.04 -16.35
N PRO A 227 42.52 24.40 -17.25
CA PRO A 227 41.72 23.20 -16.97
C PRO A 227 42.45 21.85 -17.24
N PRO A 228 42.08 20.74 -16.56
CA PRO A 228 42.38 19.38 -17.00
C PRO A 228 41.28 18.80 -17.92
N SER A 229 41.75 18.22 -19.04
CA SER A 229 41.17 17.20 -19.93
C SER A 229 39.64 17.12 -20.15
N CYS A 230 39.22 17.42 -21.38
CA CYS A 230 37.87 17.16 -21.88
C CYS A 230 37.68 15.69 -22.28
N GLY A 231 36.70 15.03 -21.66
CA GLY A 231 35.90 13.93 -22.19
C GLY A 231 34.43 14.20 -21.83
N SER A 232 33.50 13.82 -22.72
CA SER A 232 32.03 13.79 -22.56
C SER A 232 31.28 15.11 -22.25
N ASN A 233 30.71 15.70 -23.30
CA ASN A 233 29.31 16.16 -23.47
C ASN A 233 28.50 16.67 -22.26
N ASN A 234 28.99 17.67 -21.52
CA ASN A 234 28.13 18.51 -20.68
C ASN A 234 27.43 19.61 -21.50
N CYS A 235 26.46 19.24 -22.34
CA CYS A 235 25.53 20.23 -22.94
C CYS A 235 24.23 20.38 -22.16
N ASP A 236 23.83 19.41 -21.34
CA ASP A 236 22.48 19.46 -20.74
C ASP A 236 22.43 20.23 -19.40
N ARG A 237 23.55 20.33 -18.67
CA ARG A 237 23.57 21.04 -17.37
C ARG A 237 23.70 22.57 -17.43
N ALA A 238 23.83 23.15 -18.62
CA ALA A 238 23.70 24.60 -18.80
C ALA A 238 22.30 25.00 -19.32
N PHE A 239 21.48 24.02 -19.72
CA PHE A 239 20.14 24.24 -20.25
C PHE A 239 19.14 24.57 -19.14
N ASP A 240 19.24 23.90 -17.99
CA ASP A 240 18.24 24.01 -16.92
C ASP A 240 18.46 25.16 -15.92
N GLN A 241 19.60 25.87 -15.95
CA GLN A 241 19.88 26.94 -14.97
C GLN A 241 19.61 28.38 -15.44
N GLN A 242 19.02 28.63 -16.62
CA GLN A 242 18.91 30.02 -17.09
C GLN A 242 17.65 30.47 -17.86
N TYR A 243 16.54 29.73 -17.86
CA TYR A 243 15.29 30.24 -18.46
C TYR A 243 14.35 30.91 -17.46
N THR A 244 14.74 32.12 -17.04
CA THR A 244 13.79 33.21 -16.76
C THR A 244 14.15 34.41 -17.66
N ALA A 245 13.29 34.66 -18.67
CA ALA A 245 13.07 35.90 -19.43
C ALA A 245 14.15 36.49 -20.39
N SER A 246 13.87 36.39 -21.71
CA SER A 246 13.78 37.48 -22.72
C SER A 246 14.42 37.17 -24.10
N LEU A 247 13.73 37.63 -25.17
CA LEU A 247 13.95 37.30 -26.59
C LEU A 247 15.29 37.78 -27.19
N SER A 248 16.07 38.61 -26.50
CA SER A 248 17.28 39.23 -27.05
C SER A 248 18.52 38.32 -27.06
N ASN A 249 18.52 37.22 -26.31
CA ASN A 249 19.69 36.33 -26.19
C ASN A 249 19.81 35.28 -27.31
N LEU A 250 18.72 35.00 -28.04
CA LEU A 250 18.69 34.00 -29.11
C LEU A 250 19.45 34.44 -30.38
N GLN A 251 19.51 35.75 -30.67
CA GLN A 251 20.17 36.28 -31.87
C GLN A 251 21.70 36.29 -31.80
N SER A 252 22.28 36.44 -30.60
CA SER A 252 23.74 36.40 -30.42
C SER A 252 24.31 34.98 -30.48
N PHE A 253 23.52 33.97 -30.13
CA PHE A 253 23.92 32.57 -30.18
C PHE A 253 24.07 32.08 -31.64
N CYS A 254 23.06 32.32 -32.48
CA CYS A 254 23.03 31.86 -33.88
C CYS A 254 24.12 32.50 -34.76
N GLY A 255 24.66 33.66 -34.38
CA GLY A 255 25.71 34.34 -35.15
C GLY A 255 27.14 33.83 -34.92
N SER A 256 27.36 32.92 -33.96
CA SER A 256 28.72 32.55 -33.51
C SER A 256 29.21 31.16 -33.95
N TRP A 257 28.40 30.40 -34.70
CA TRP A 257 28.72 29.03 -35.07
C TRP A 257 29.39 28.92 -36.45
N THR A 258 30.57 28.26 -36.51
CA THR A 258 31.25 27.91 -37.78
C THR A 258 31.68 26.44 -37.73
N ALA A 259 31.21 25.64 -38.69
CA ALA A 259 31.51 24.21 -38.79
C ALA A 259 32.96 23.96 -39.25
N LYS A 260 33.57 22.85 -38.78
CA LYS A 260 34.91 22.38 -39.21
C LYS A 260 34.79 21.28 -40.28
N PRO A 261 35.84 21.04 -41.09
CA PRO A 261 35.77 20.23 -42.32
C PRO A 261 35.58 18.71 -42.16
N SER A 262 35.24 18.19 -40.98
CA SER A 262 35.15 16.74 -40.72
C SER A 262 33.72 16.21 -40.57
N ASP A 263 32.69 17.05 -40.71
CA ASP A 263 31.31 16.60 -40.61
C ASP A 263 30.82 16.11 -41.98
N ILE A 264 30.64 14.79 -42.12
CA ILE A 264 30.04 14.18 -43.31
C ILE A 264 28.53 14.12 -43.09
N PHE A 265 27.81 15.09 -43.67
CA PHE A 265 26.36 15.02 -43.81
C PHE A 265 26.00 14.42 -45.18
N ALA A 266 25.11 13.43 -45.20
CA ALA A 266 24.47 12.98 -46.43
C ALA A 266 23.50 14.07 -46.92
N ALA A 267 23.73 14.53 -48.15
CA ALA A 267 22.99 15.62 -48.77
C ALA A 267 21.70 15.13 -49.42
N THR A 268 20.57 15.70 -49.03
CA THR A 268 19.52 16.15 -49.97
C THR A 268 18.85 17.42 -49.46
N ASP A 269 19.47 18.51 -49.87
CA ASP A 269 18.94 19.81 -50.34
C ASP A 269 18.29 20.82 -49.38
N THR A 270 19.21 21.56 -48.76
CA THR A 270 19.17 22.91 -48.17
C THR A 270 18.76 24.06 -49.13
N ALA A 271 17.77 23.90 -50.00
CA ALA A 271 17.42 24.92 -51.00
C ALA A 271 15.98 25.49 -50.91
N SER A 272 15.31 25.40 -49.77
CA SER A 272 13.97 26.03 -49.59
C SER A 272 13.78 26.82 -48.30
N TRP A 273 14.79 26.88 -47.43
CA TRP A 273 14.73 27.66 -46.18
C TRP A 273 15.38 29.05 -46.35
N ALA A 274 14.93 29.81 -47.35
CA ALA A 274 15.39 31.19 -47.53
C ALA A 274 14.38 32.16 -48.19
N ALA A 275 13.11 31.79 -48.43
CA ALA A 275 12.21 32.64 -49.22
C ALA A 275 10.77 32.80 -48.68
N ASN A 276 10.58 32.86 -47.35
CA ASN A 276 9.32 33.30 -46.74
C ASN A 276 9.41 34.62 -45.94
N CYS A 277 10.43 35.44 -46.19
CA CYS A 277 10.33 36.87 -45.89
C CYS A 277 9.98 37.61 -47.18
N ILE A 278 8.68 37.85 -47.43
CA ILE A 278 8.07 39.10 -47.93
C ILE A 278 6.58 38.87 -48.24
N GLU A 279 5.77 39.55 -47.43
CA GLU A 279 4.48 40.22 -47.69
C GLU A 279 3.20 39.48 -48.17
N THR A 280 2.18 39.66 -47.30
CA THR A 280 0.74 39.83 -47.57
C THR A 280 -0.07 38.62 -48.05
N SER A 281 -0.80 37.98 -47.12
CA SER A 281 -2.23 37.65 -47.27
C SER A 281 -2.80 37.16 -45.93
N THR A 282 -4.10 37.33 -45.75
CA THR A 282 -4.82 37.26 -44.47
C THR A 282 -4.86 35.87 -43.82
N ALA A 283 -4.92 35.86 -42.48
CA ALA A 283 -4.82 34.66 -41.61
C ALA A 283 -5.78 33.50 -41.96
N ALA A 284 -6.92 33.75 -42.60
CA ALA A 284 -7.86 32.70 -42.99
C ALA A 284 -7.44 31.89 -44.24
N ALA A 285 -6.51 32.39 -45.06
CA ALA A 285 -6.00 31.66 -46.24
C ALA A 285 -4.81 30.74 -45.90
N GLN A 286 -4.16 30.92 -44.74
CA GLN A 286 -3.05 30.07 -44.31
C GLN A 286 -3.51 28.76 -43.65
N GLU A 287 -4.60 28.76 -42.89
CA GLU A 287 -5.10 27.53 -42.24
C GLU A 287 -5.55 26.46 -43.25
N THR A 288 -6.20 26.85 -44.35
CA THR A 288 -6.69 25.89 -45.35
C THR A 288 -5.56 25.35 -46.25
N ALA A 289 -4.52 26.14 -46.51
CA ALA A 289 -3.35 25.71 -47.30
C ALA A 289 -2.36 24.85 -46.49
N ILE A 290 -2.25 25.08 -45.18
CA ILE A 290 -1.45 24.27 -44.26
C ILE A 290 -2.14 22.93 -43.97
N ALA A 291 -3.47 22.92 -43.72
CA ALA A 291 -4.22 21.68 -43.51
C ALA A 291 -4.19 20.75 -44.75
N SER A 292 -4.27 21.31 -45.97
CA SER A 292 -4.20 20.53 -47.22
C SER A 292 -2.80 20.00 -47.53
N LYS A 293 -1.72 20.68 -47.10
CA LYS A 293 -0.34 20.22 -47.31
C LYS A 293 0.16 19.27 -46.22
N ILE A 294 -0.30 19.40 -44.98
CA ILE A 294 -0.03 18.41 -43.92
C ILE A 294 -0.71 17.07 -44.26
N SER A 295 -1.96 17.11 -44.74
CA SER A 295 -2.69 15.91 -45.17
C SER A 295 -2.03 15.17 -46.36
N SER A 296 -1.26 15.85 -47.21
CA SER A 296 -0.58 15.23 -48.37
C SER A 296 0.90 14.90 -48.15
N ALA A 297 1.52 15.41 -47.08
CA ALA A 297 2.88 15.04 -46.66
C ALA A 297 2.90 13.83 -45.71
N CYS A 298 1.85 13.63 -44.91
CA CYS A 298 1.73 12.46 -44.03
C CYS A 298 1.42 11.15 -44.79
N SER A 299 1.02 11.20 -46.06
CA SER A 299 0.76 10.01 -46.88
C SER A 299 2.02 9.32 -47.46
N CYS A 300 3.21 9.89 -47.26
CA CYS A 300 4.48 9.31 -47.74
C CYS A 300 5.35 8.68 -46.64
N PHE A 301 4.87 8.64 -45.39
CA PHE A 301 5.53 8.00 -44.24
C PHE A 301 4.64 7.00 -43.51
N VAL A 302 3.66 6.40 -44.21
CA VAL A 302 2.99 5.19 -43.72
C VAL A 302 3.72 3.99 -44.34
N PRO A 303 4.33 3.10 -43.54
CA PRO A 303 4.83 1.83 -44.06
C PRO A 303 3.67 1.11 -44.73
N THR A 304 3.87 0.71 -45.98
CA THR A 304 2.91 -0.12 -46.69
C THR A 304 2.80 -1.43 -45.91
N THR A 305 1.65 -1.68 -45.28
CA THR A 305 1.31 -2.96 -44.66
C THR A 305 1.48 -4.04 -45.72
N THR A 306 2.62 -4.71 -45.69
CA THR A 306 2.85 -5.91 -46.49
C THR A 306 2.06 -6.98 -45.80
N THR A 307 0.91 -7.32 -46.37
CA THR A 307 0.15 -8.50 -46.02
C THR A 307 1.06 -9.70 -46.34
N THR A 308 1.81 -10.15 -45.33
CA THR A 308 2.53 -11.40 -45.35
C THR A 308 1.91 -12.27 -44.27
N SER A 309 1.25 -13.32 -44.73
CA SER A 309 0.72 -14.36 -43.86
C SER A 309 1.86 -15.10 -43.16
N ALA A 310 1.73 -15.24 -41.84
CA ALA A 310 2.23 -16.32 -40.99
C ALA A 310 3.75 -16.49 -40.82
N VAL A 311 4.31 -15.78 -39.84
CA VAL A 311 5.01 -16.37 -38.68
C VAL A 311 4.44 -15.64 -37.44
N ALA A 312 3.89 -16.37 -36.48
CA ALA A 312 3.09 -15.83 -35.38
C ALA A 312 3.96 -15.22 -34.27
N GLY A 313 3.48 -14.15 -33.62
CA GLY A 313 4.14 -13.40 -32.55
C GLY A 313 4.03 -11.88 -32.79
N PRO A 314 3.61 -11.06 -31.80
CA PRO A 314 3.60 -9.61 -31.95
C PRO A 314 5.04 -9.06 -32.00
N THR A 315 5.47 -8.58 -33.18
CA THR A 315 6.69 -7.79 -33.32
C THR A 315 6.54 -6.46 -32.56
N GLY A 316 7.48 -6.11 -31.69
CA GLY A 316 7.49 -4.82 -30.97
C GLY A 316 7.34 -4.91 -29.44
N CYS A 317 7.19 -6.12 -28.88
CA CYS A 317 7.03 -6.30 -27.43
C CYS A 317 8.25 -5.92 -26.59
N ALA A 318 9.42 -5.72 -27.19
CA ALA A 318 10.58 -5.16 -26.50
C ALA A 318 10.67 -3.64 -26.52
N GLU A 319 9.82 -2.97 -27.31
CA GLU A 319 9.71 -1.51 -27.30
C GLU A 319 8.59 -1.07 -26.35
N TYR A 320 7.43 -1.72 -26.44
CA TYR A 320 6.32 -1.55 -25.52
C TYR A 320 5.64 -2.90 -25.27
N VAL A 321 5.48 -3.28 -24.01
CA VAL A 321 4.75 -4.48 -23.61
C VAL A 321 3.29 -4.10 -23.40
N SER A 322 2.42 -4.63 -24.25
CA SER A 322 0.97 -4.45 -24.19
C SER A 322 0.26 -5.75 -23.84
N VAL A 323 -1.08 -5.70 -23.71
CA VAL A 323 -1.92 -6.90 -23.47
C VAL A 323 -1.64 -8.05 -24.44
N GLY A 324 -1.38 -7.75 -25.72
CA GLY A 324 -1.05 -8.76 -26.72
C GLY A 324 0.29 -9.46 -26.44
N CYS A 325 1.25 -8.74 -25.85
CA CYS A 325 2.55 -9.28 -25.49
C CYS A 325 2.45 -10.22 -24.28
N TRP A 326 1.73 -9.84 -23.22
CA TRP A 326 1.52 -10.74 -22.06
C TRP A 326 0.76 -11.99 -22.43
N ARG A 327 -0.22 -11.88 -23.34
CA ARG A 327 -0.93 -13.05 -23.88
C ARG A 327 0.01 -14.02 -24.57
N GLU A 328 0.98 -13.53 -25.34
CA GLU A 328 1.95 -14.41 -25.99
C GLU A 328 3.00 -14.94 -25.00
N LEU A 329 3.59 -14.08 -24.15
CA LEU A 329 4.59 -14.45 -23.14
C LEU A 329 4.09 -15.57 -22.21
N TYR A 330 2.87 -15.44 -21.72
CA TYR A 330 2.31 -16.33 -20.67
C TYR A 330 1.24 -17.27 -21.19
N SER A 331 1.01 -17.27 -22.51
CA SER A 331 -0.07 -18.05 -23.16
C SER A 331 -1.45 -17.77 -22.55
N ILE A 332 -1.71 -16.53 -22.15
CA ILE A 332 -2.98 -16.11 -21.55
C ILE A 332 -4.04 -16.05 -22.66
N PRO A 333 -5.20 -16.71 -22.50
CA PRO A 333 -6.27 -16.65 -23.49
C PRO A 333 -6.94 -15.28 -23.48
N THR A 334 -7.64 -14.95 -24.57
CA THR A 334 -8.62 -13.86 -24.53
C THR A 334 -9.76 -14.25 -23.58
N GLY A 335 -10.11 -13.36 -22.64
CA GLY A 335 -11.27 -13.53 -21.80
C GLY A 335 -12.55 -13.67 -22.63
N THR A 336 -13.41 -14.62 -22.27
CA THR A 336 -14.69 -14.86 -22.97
C THR A 336 -15.86 -15.05 -22.00
N LEU A 337 -15.57 -15.21 -20.72
CA LEU A 337 -16.54 -15.51 -19.68
C LEU A 337 -16.84 -14.26 -18.85
N LYS A 338 -18.00 -14.30 -18.20
CA LYS A 338 -18.44 -13.28 -17.24
C LYS A 338 -19.27 -13.99 -16.18
N SER A 339 -18.58 -14.54 -15.20
CA SER A 339 -19.19 -15.32 -14.13
C SER A 339 -19.56 -14.41 -12.94
N PRO A 340 -20.84 -14.35 -12.52
CA PRO A 340 -21.26 -13.53 -11.40
C PRO A 340 -20.49 -13.88 -10.12
N GLY A 341 -19.93 -12.85 -9.46
CA GLY A 341 -19.19 -13.02 -8.21
C GLY A 341 -17.74 -13.50 -8.35
N LEU A 342 -17.22 -13.62 -9.58
CA LEU A 342 -15.81 -13.93 -9.87
C LEU A 342 -15.05 -12.74 -10.45
N GLY A 343 -15.52 -11.52 -10.19
CA GLY A 343 -14.77 -10.32 -10.56
C GLY A 343 -13.43 -10.24 -9.84
N LEU A 344 -12.50 -9.48 -10.40
CA LEU A 344 -11.20 -9.17 -9.80
C LEU A 344 -11.31 -7.84 -9.06
N GLY A 345 -10.72 -7.78 -7.86
CA GLY A 345 -10.62 -6.56 -7.05
C GLY A 345 -9.27 -5.89 -7.24
N ILE A 346 -9.24 -4.57 -7.32
CA ILE A 346 -8.02 -3.75 -7.28
C ILE A 346 -8.14 -2.84 -6.07
N TYR A 347 -7.13 -2.84 -5.23
CA TYR A 347 -7.01 -1.92 -4.11
C TYR A 347 -6.25 -0.67 -4.55
N GLU A 348 -6.79 0.51 -4.22
CA GLU A 348 -6.17 1.79 -4.50
C GLU A 348 -6.32 2.74 -3.30
N GLN A 349 -5.29 3.54 -3.06
CA GLN A 349 -5.30 4.63 -2.10
C GLN A 349 -4.42 5.78 -2.59
N GLY A 350 -5.01 6.97 -2.71
CA GLY A 350 -4.30 8.18 -3.12
C GLY A 350 -3.89 8.26 -4.60
N SER A 351 -4.26 7.28 -5.43
CA SER A 351 -4.24 7.35 -6.90
C SER A 351 -5.63 7.09 -7.44
N TYR A 352 -5.99 7.68 -8.59
CA TYR A 352 -7.36 7.69 -9.09
C TYR A 352 -7.41 7.49 -10.61
N ILE A 353 -8.50 6.94 -11.12
CA ILE A 353 -8.62 6.76 -12.58
C ILE A 353 -9.09 8.05 -13.26
N VAL A 354 -8.60 8.25 -14.49
CA VAL A 354 -9.15 9.25 -15.43
C VAL A 354 -9.93 8.52 -16.50
N LEU A 355 -11.26 8.64 -16.46
CA LEU A 355 -12.14 7.84 -17.33
C LEU A 355 -11.83 8.02 -18.81
N GLU A 356 -11.46 9.23 -19.23
CA GLU A 356 -11.06 9.50 -20.60
C GLU A 356 -9.75 8.80 -21.01
N ASP A 357 -8.78 8.68 -20.10
CA ASP A 357 -7.51 7.99 -20.37
C ASP A 357 -7.72 6.49 -20.53
N ILE A 358 -8.58 5.92 -19.69
CA ILE A 358 -8.99 4.51 -19.79
C ILE A 358 -9.61 4.21 -21.16
N ASP A 359 -10.51 5.07 -21.64
CA ASP A 359 -11.11 4.91 -22.97
C ASP A 359 -10.08 5.10 -24.11
N LEU A 360 -9.11 6.01 -23.95
CA LEU A 360 -7.98 6.16 -24.89
C LEU A 360 -7.09 4.93 -24.92
N TYR A 361 -6.85 4.29 -23.77
CA TYR A 361 -6.11 3.03 -23.67
C TYR A 361 -6.86 1.91 -24.38
N TRP A 362 -8.16 1.73 -24.13
CA TRP A 362 -8.99 0.77 -24.87
C TRP A 362 -8.92 0.99 -26.37
N ALA A 363 -9.05 2.24 -26.83
CA ALA A 363 -9.01 2.55 -28.26
C ALA A 363 -7.66 2.23 -28.92
N THR A 364 -6.57 2.28 -28.15
CA THR A 364 -5.20 2.17 -28.65
C THR A 364 -4.62 0.77 -28.47
N TYR A 365 -4.72 0.21 -27.27
CA TYR A 365 -3.99 -0.98 -26.84
C TYR A 365 -4.88 -2.20 -26.57
N ALA A 366 -6.19 -2.01 -26.33
CA ALA A 366 -7.13 -3.12 -26.13
C ALA A 366 -8.52 -2.87 -26.78
N PRO A 367 -8.60 -2.74 -28.11
CA PRO A 367 -9.83 -2.38 -28.83
C PRO A 367 -10.94 -3.44 -28.74
N GLU A 368 -10.63 -4.63 -28.21
CA GLU A 368 -11.60 -5.65 -27.85
C GLU A 368 -12.47 -5.25 -26.64
N VAL A 369 -11.98 -4.35 -25.78
CA VAL A 369 -12.74 -3.80 -24.66
C VAL A 369 -13.62 -2.67 -25.18
N PRO A 370 -14.96 -2.74 -25.04
CA PRO A 370 -15.83 -1.67 -25.50
C PRO A 370 -15.56 -0.37 -24.75
N GLN A 371 -15.57 0.75 -25.48
CA GLN A 371 -15.54 2.09 -24.90
C GLN A 371 -16.67 2.27 -23.87
N GLY A 372 -16.38 2.98 -22.79
CA GLY A 372 -17.26 3.12 -21.63
C GLY A 372 -17.27 1.91 -20.70
N THR A 373 -16.33 0.97 -20.86
CA THR A 373 -16.11 -0.10 -19.89
C THR A 373 -15.22 0.42 -18.76
N PHE A 374 -15.80 0.50 -17.56
CA PHE A 374 -15.16 1.00 -16.36
C PHE A 374 -15.40 0.03 -15.19
N PRO A 375 -14.54 0.03 -14.16
CA PRO A 375 -14.70 -0.86 -13.02
C PRO A 375 -15.94 -0.51 -12.20
N ILE A 376 -16.35 -1.45 -11.35
CA ILE A 376 -17.35 -1.19 -10.31
C ILE A 376 -16.67 -0.36 -9.22
N ASN A 377 -17.26 0.80 -8.89
CA ASN A 377 -16.77 1.64 -7.80
C ASN A 377 -17.05 1.01 -6.43
N GLY A 378 -16.00 0.64 -5.72
CA GLY A 378 -15.99 0.23 -4.31
C GLY A 378 -15.37 1.31 -3.43
N SER A 379 -16.02 2.47 -3.30
CA SER A 379 -15.57 3.54 -2.42
C SER A 379 -15.67 3.09 -0.95
N ILE A 380 -14.55 3.18 -0.23
CA ILE A 380 -14.40 2.87 1.19
C ILE A 380 -14.02 4.17 1.89
N ASP A 381 -14.74 4.50 2.95
CA ASP A 381 -14.41 5.61 3.86
C ASP A 381 -14.12 6.97 3.19
N GLY A 382 -14.78 7.22 2.05
CA GLY A 382 -14.66 8.48 1.30
C GLY A 382 -13.82 8.40 0.03
N GLY A 383 -13.30 7.22 -0.31
CA GLY A 383 -12.54 6.93 -1.52
C GLY A 383 -13.09 7.60 -2.78
N VAL A 384 -12.26 8.42 -3.43
CA VAL A 384 -12.63 9.10 -4.67
C VAL A 384 -12.47 8.14 -5.84
N TYR A 385 -13.51 8.03 -6.67
CA TYR A 385 -13.51 7.06 -7.76
C TYR A 385 -12.64 7.50 -8.96
N ALA A 386 -12.83 8.74 -9.43
CA ALA A 386 -12.24 9.23 -10.68
C ALA A 386 -12.24 10.76 -10.75
N TYR A 387 -11.39 11.32 -11.61
CA TYR A 387 -11.36 12.75 -11.92
C TYR A 387 -11.20 13.03 -13.43
N PRO A 388 -11.48 14.25 -13.92
CA PRO A 388 -11.37 14.59 -15.35
C PRO A 388 -9.95 15.04 -15.75
N ILE A 389 -9.57 14.83 -17.01
CA ILE A 389 -8.29 15.30 -17.59
C ILE A 389 -7.98 16.76 -17.23
N GLY A 390 -6.72 17.02 -16.85
CA GLY A 390 -6.21 18.35 -16.56
C GLY A 390 -6.63 18.87 -15.18
N SER A 391 -7.18 17.99 -14.34
CA SER A 391 -7.35 18.25 -12.93
C SER A 391 -5.98 18.41 -12.27
N THR A 392 -5.79 19.50 -11.53
CA THR A 392 -4.62 19.67 -10.65
C THR A 392 -4.98 19.34 -9.21
N ALA A 393 -6.07 18.60 -8.99
CA ALA A 393 -6.59 18.32 -7.66
C ALA A 393 -5.71 17.35 -6.88
N PHE A 394 -5.00 16.46 -7.60
CA PHE A 394 -4.17 15.40 -7.03
C PHE A 394 -2.88 15.27 -7.83
N ASN A 395 -1.78 14.89 -7.18
CA ASN A 395 -0.53 14.53 -7.86
C ASN A 395 -0.59 13.05 -8.23
N ASP A 396 -1.39 12.70 -9.24
CA ASP A 396 -1.53 11.31 -9.63
C ASP A 396 -0.33 10.84 -10.47
N ILE A 397 0.29 9.75 -10.03
CA ILE A 397 1.39 9.08 -10.74
C ILE A 397 0.89 8.02 -11.74
N GLY A 398 -0.42 7.72 -11.74
CA GLY A 398 -1.10 6.86 -12.69
C GLY A 398 -1.31 5.41 -12.24
N GLU A 399 -1.08 5.08 -10.96
CA GLU A 399 -1.14 3.71 -10.43
C GLU A 399 -2.53 3.07 -10.62
N ALA A 400 -3.60 3.77 -10.26
CA ALA A 400 -4.96 3.27 -10.41
C ALA A 400 -5.34 3.02 -11.88
N SER A 401 -4.85 3.85 -12.79
CA SER A 401 -5.05 3.64 -14.23
C SER A 401 -4.24 2.45 -14.72
N LEU A 402 -2.99 2.32 -14.27
CA LEU A 402 -2.09 1.21 -14.59
C LEU A 402 -2.72 -0.14 -14.24
N ASP A 403 -3.11 -0.33 -12.98
CA ASP A 403 -3.70 -1.56 -12.49
C ASP A 403 -5.00 -1.90 -13.23
N LEU A 404 -5.85 -0.90 -13.47
CA LEU A 404 -7.12 -1.08 -14.17
C LEU A 404 -6.92 -1.45 -15.65
N GLU A 405 -6.01 -0.78 -16.34
CA GLU A 405 -5.72 -1.00 -17.76
C GLU A 405 -5.22 -2.41 -18.03
N ILE A 406 -4.34 -2.92 -17.15
CA ILE A 406 -3.86 -4.31 -17.19
C ILE A 406 -5.01 -5.29 -16.97
N THR A 407 -5.68 -5.18 -15.82
CA THR A 407 -6.64 -6.18 -15.36
C THR A 407 -7.84 -6.25 -16.29
N GLN A 408 -8.47 -5.11 -16.59
CA GLN A 408 -9.69 -5.08 -17.36
C GLN A 408 -9.44 -5.50 -18.82
N SER A 409 -8.27 -5.21 -19.41
CA SER A 409 -7.93 -5.70 -20.77
C SER A 409 -7.66 -7.19 -20.83
N LEU A 410 -7.06 -7.78 -19.79
CA LEU A 410 -6.79 -9.22 -19.74
C LEU A 410 -8.06 -10.05 -19.50
N ILE A 411 -8.94 -9.61 -18.60
CA ILE A 411 -10.07 -10.43 -18.12
C ILE A 411 -11.43 -10.11 -18.77
N TYR A 412 -11.53 -9.06 -19.58
CA TYR A 412 -12.79 -8.71 -20.25
C TYR A 412 -13.40 -9.93 -20.98
N PRO A 413 -14.71 -10.25 -20.84
CA PRO A 413 -15.82 -9.43 -20.34
C PRO A 413 -16.12 -9.53 -18.83
N GLN A 414 -15.24 -10.13 -18.02
CA GLN A 414 -15.37 -10.15 -16.57
C GLN A 414 -15.24 -8.73 -15.97
N ASN A 415 -15.87 -8.54 -14.80
CA ASN A 415 -15.86 -7.27 -14.09
C ASN A 415 -14.60 -7.11 -13.23
N VAL A 416 -14.11 -5.87 -13.19
CA VAL A 416 -13.19 -5.38 -12.16
C VAL A 416 -13.96 -4.56 -11.12
N THR A 417 -13.61 -4.68 -9.85
CA THR A 417 -14.05 -3.78 -8.77
C THR A 417 -12.85 -2.97 -8.30
N LEU A 418 -12.97 -1.65 -8.34
CA LEU A 418 -11.95 -0.72 -7.87
C LEU A 418 -12.29 -0.32 -6.44
N TYR A 419 -11.55 -0.84 -5.48
CA TYR A 419 -11.67 -0.49 -4.06
C TYR A 419 -10.82 0.75 -3.79
N GLN A 420 -11.46 1.92 -3.80
CA GLN A 420 -10.81 3.19 -3.50
C GLN A 420 -10.97 3.48 -2.01
N VAL A 421 -9.85 3.67 -1.33
CA VAL A 421 -9.78 3.74 0.13
C VAL A 421 -9.45 5.15 0.58
N ASP A 422 -10.15 5.56 1.63
CA ASP A 422 -10.05 6.83 2.34
C ASP A 422 -10.42 8.09 1.56
N ASP A 423 -10.84 9.11 2.31
CA ASP A 423 -10.93 10.45 1.75
C ASP A 423 -9.56 10.98 1.30
N PRO A 424 -9.53 11.98 0.39
CA PRO A 424 -8.26 12.42 -0.18
C PRO A 424 -7.22 12.94 0.81
N TYR A 425 -7.64 13.39 2.00
CA TYR A 425 -6.68 13.85 3.00
C TYR A 425 -5.95 12.65 3.62
N TRP A 426 -6.70 11.67 4.12
CA TRP A 426 -6.12 10.48 4.72
C TRP A 426 -5.40 9.61 3.69
N ALA A 427 -5.93 9.52 2.47
CA ALA A 427 -5.26 8.82 1.39
C ALA A 427 -3.86 9.38 1.09
N GLU A 428 -3.66 10.71 1.13
CA GLU A 428 -2.33 11.31 0.97
C GLU A 428 -1.45 11.14 2.23
N GLU A 429 -2.00 11.32 3.43
CA GLU A 429 -1.25 11.19 4.69
C GLU A 429 -0.75 9.75 4.91
N ASP A 430 -1.57 8.74 4.63
CA ASP A 430 -1.23 7.33 4.86
C ASP A 430 -0.21 6.80 3.84
N LEU A 431 -0.14 7.39 2.64
CA LEU A 431 0.97 7.17 1.70
C LEU A 431 2.28 7.75 2.22
N GLU A 432 2.24 8.85 2.97
CA GLU A 432 3.42 9.44 3.60
C GLU A 432 3.80 8.75 4.92
N THR A 433 2.84 8.11 5.60
CA THR A 433 2.99 7.56 6.97
C THR A 433 2.86 6.05 7.07
N THR A 434 2.70 5.33 5.95
CA THR A 434 2.79 3.87 5.79
C THR A 434 1.62 3.06 6.38
N ASN A 435 0.37 3.48 6.20
CA ASN A 435 -0.81 2.75 6.69
C ASN A 435 -1.82 2.39 5.59
N LEU A 436 -1.51 1.39 4.77
CA LEU A 436 -2.23 1.19 3.51
C LEU A 436 -3.45 0.25 3.64
N TRP A 437 -3.38 -0.84 4.43
CA TRP A 437 -4.40 -1.90 4.29
C TRP A 437 -5.47 -1.94 5.36
N ASN A 438 -5.34 -1.23 6.49
CA ASN A 438 -6.24 -1.46 7.62
C ASN A 438 -7.69 -1.09 7.29
N ASP A 439 -7.94 0.09 6.74
CA ASP A 439 -9.30 0.55 6.46
C ASP A 439 -9.93 -0.19 5.27
N PHE A 440 -9.09 -0.60 4.30
CA PHE A 440 -9.49 -1.59 3.29
C PHE A 440 -9.98 -2.90 3.90
N LEU A 441 -9.16 -3.48 4.79
CA LEU A 441 -9.46 -4.75 5.44
C LEU A 441 -10.62 -4.63 6.43
N ASP A 442 -10.84 -3.46 7.04
CA ASP A 442 -12.01 -3.15 7.86
C ASP A 442 -13.28 -3.28 7.03
N ALA A 443 -13.28 -2.71 5.83
CA ALA A 443 -14.42 -2.73 4.93
C ALA A 443 -14.72 -4.14 4.38
N LEU A 444 -13.71 -5.02 4.27
CA LEU A 444 -13.87 -6.41 3.83
C LEU A 444 -14.18 -7.38 4.97
N ASP A 445 -13.38 -7.34 6.04
CA ASP A 445 -13.54 -8.09 7.27
C ASP A 445 -14.01 -7.14 8.37
N GLY A 446 -15.32 -6.98 8.52
CA GLY A 446 -15.88 -6.12 9.56
C GLY A 446 -15.54 -6.54 10.99
N SER A 447 -14.96 -7.73 11.20
CA SER A 447 -14.39 -8.09 12.49
C SER A 447 -13.10 -7.31 12.77
N LEU A 448 -12.33 -6.91 11.75
CA LEU A 448 -11.07 -6.20 11.85
C LEU A 448 -11.19 -4.87 12.61
N CYS A 449 -12.25 -4.11 12.35
CA CYS A 449 -12.56 -2.85 13.05
C CYS A 449 -12.52 -2.98 14.57
N THR A 450 -12.59 -4.22 15.03
CA THR A 450 -12.70 -4.60 16.40
C THR A 450 -11.79 -5.73 16.86
N TYR A 451 -11.03 -6.31 15.95
CA TYR A 451 -10.20 -7.47 16.18
C TYR A 451 -8.98 -7.10 17.00
N THR A 452 -8.62 -7.93 17.98
CA THR A 452 -7.34 -7.81 18.68
C THR A 452 -6.44 -9.00 18.38
N ALA A 453 -5.19 -8.70 18.08
CA ALA A 453 -4.11 -9.65 18.19
C ALA A 453 -2.82 -8.91 18.51
N TYR A 454 -1.88 -9.61 19.14
CA TYR A 454 -0.55 -9.08 19.43
C TYR A 454 -0.55 -7.78 20.26
N GLY A 455 -1.59 -7.53 21.05
CA GLY A 455 -1.73 -6.30 21.85
C GLY A 455 -2.23 -5.08 21.08
N GLU A 456 -2.66 -5.25 19.82
CA GLU A 456 -3.24 -4.20 18.97
C GLU A 456 -4.73 -4.49 18.74
N THR A 457 -5.60 -3.48 18.88
CA THR A 457 -7.05 -3.67 18.67
C THR A 457 -7.73 -2.64 17.78
N GLY A 458 -8.52 -3.15 16.83
CA GLY A 458 -9.21 -2.35 15.84
C GLY A 458 -8.23 -1.39 15.16
N ASN A 459 -8.75 -0.23 14.77
CA ASN A 459 -7.94 0.87 14.28
C ASN A 459 -7.17 1.48 15.45
N SER A 460 -5.85 1.51 15.36
CA SER A 460 -4.95 2.25 16.23
C SER A 460 -5.15 3.76 16.01
N PRO A 461 -5.62 4.53 17.00
CA PRO A 461 -5.89 5.97 16.83
C PRO A 461 -4.62 6.84 16.66
N THR A 462 -3.44 6.22 16.60
CA THR A 462 -2.15 6.86 16.36
C THR A 462 -1.53 6.46 15.03
N ILE A 463 -2.11 5.49 14.33
CA ILE A 463 -1.64 4.98 13.03
C ILE A 463 -2.76 5.16 12.01
N ASP A 464 -3.98 4.75 12.35
CA ASP A 464 -5.12 4.71 11.44
C ASP A 464 -5.91 6.02 11.34
N PRO A 465 -6.51 6.27 10.17
CA PRO A 465 -7.50 7.30 9.96
C PRO A 465 -8.63 7.28 10.97
N ILE A 466 -9.24 8.45 11.17
CA ILE A 466 -10.28 8.62 12.18
C ILE A 466 -11.53 9.24 11.58
N TYR A 467 -12.54 8.40 11.37
CA TYR A 467 -13.85 8.81 10.86
C TYR A 467 -14.91 9.07 11.94
N PRO A 468 -15.86 10.01 11.74
CA PRO A 468 -15.91 10.97 10.64
C PRO A 468 -14.75 11.97 10.68
N ASP A 469 -14.12 12.23 9.54
CA ASP A 469 -13.15 13.31 9.39
C ASP A 469 -13.88 14.64 9.29
N THR A 470 -13.90 15.34 10.42
CA THR A 470 -14.48 16.69 10.54
C THR A 470 -13.39 17.77 10.64
N THR A 471 -12.12 17.36 10.48
CA THR A 471 -10.96 18.24 10.57
C THR A 471 -10.61 18.88 9.23
N HIS A 472 -10.99 18.25 8.12
CA HIS A 472 -10.79 18.77 6.77
C HIS A 472 -12.11 19.13 6.07
N PRO A 473 -12.11 20.16 5.19
CA PRO A 473 -13.32 20.56 4.45
C PRO A 473 -13.89 19.46 3.55
N ASP A 474 -13.02 18.60 3.02
CA ASP A 474 -13.35 17.53 2.08
C ASP A 474 -13.25 16.14 2.74
N GLY A 475 -13.11 16.10 4.07
CA GLY A 475 -13.01 14.85 4.84
C GLY A 475 -14.32 14.05 4.86
N TYR A 476 -14.20 12.73 4.97
CA TYR A 476 -15.35 11.84 4.99
C TYR A 476 -16.15 11.99 6.28
N LEU A 477 -17.37 12.53 6.16
CA LEU A 477 -18.27 12.75 7.29
C LEU A 477 -19.08 11.51 7.71
N GLY A 478 -18.87 10.38 7.03
CA GLY A 478 -19.46 9.09 7.38
C GLY A 478 -18.85 8.47 8.63
N LYS A 479 -19.37 7.31 9.03
CA LYS A 479 -18.71 6.50 10.05
C LYS A 479 -17.78 5.53 9.33
N LEU A 480 -16.69 5.14 10.01
CA LEU A 480 -15.82 4.05 9.60
C LEU A 480 -16.64 2.85 9.10
N GLU A 481 -16.29 2.36 7.91
CA GLU A 481 -17.00 1.32 7.21
C GLU A 481 -16.44 -0.07 7.53
N CYS A 482 -17.23 -0.86 8.27
CA CYS A 482 -16.82 -2.19 8.73
C CYS A 482 -17.64 -3.30 8.07
N GLY A 483 -16.99 -4.16 7.28
CA GLY A 483 -17.60 -5.35 6.67
C GLY A 483 -18.71 -5.03 5.68
N ILE A 484 -18.57 -3.92 4.96
CA ILE A 484 -19.58 -3.42 4.01
C ILE A 484 -19.44 -4.06 2.62
N TYR A 485 -18.28 -4.62 2.31
CA TYR A 485 -17.98 -5.25 1.02
C TYR A 485 -17.80 -6.76 1.18
N LYS A 486 -18.37 -7.50 0.23
CA LYS A 486 -17.97 -8.89 0.03
C LYS A 486 -16.67 -8.89 -0.79
N PRO A 487 -15.60 -9.57 -0.34
CA PRO A 487 -14.35 -9.62 -1.09
C PRO A 487 -14.56 -10.31 -2.44
N THR A 488 -13.90 -9.80 -3.47
CA THR A 488 -13.71 -10.51 -4.74
C THR A 488 -12.83 -11.74 -4.52
N PRO A 489 -12.97 -12.82 -5.32
CA PRO A 489 -12.14 -14.02 -5.13
C PRO A 489 -10.66 -13.82 -5.41
N VAL A 490 -10.29 -12.75 -6.14
CA VAL A 490 -8.90 -12.33 -6.35
C VAL A 490 -8.86 -10.82 -6.10
N ILE A 491 -7.87 -10.37 -5.36
CA ILE A 491 -7.58 -8.95 -5.08
C ILE A 491 -6.11 -8.70 -5.41
N SER A 492 -5.85 -7.72 -6.27
CA SER A 492 -4.50 -7.19 -6.56
C SER A 492 -4.27 -5.92 -5.75
N MET A 493 -3.05 -5.77 -5.22
CA MET A 493 -2.61 -4.59 -4.49
C MET A 493 -1.21 -4.20 -4.96
N SER A 494 -1.08 -3.06 -5.63
CA SER A 494 0.20 -2.58 -6.16
C SER A 494 0.86 -1.54 -5.22
N TYR A 495 0.83 -1.85 -3.92
CA TYR A 495 1.34 -0.99 -2.85
C TYR A 495 2.22 -1.78 -1.89
N GLY A 496 3.21 -1.12 -1.33
CA GLY A 496 4.12 -1.71 -0.34
C GLY A 496 4.81 -0.65 0.51
N GLN A 497 5.38 -1.10 1.61
CA GLN A 497 6.16 -0.30 2.55
C GLN A 497 7.25 -1.17 3.19
N GLY A 498 8.26 -0.57 3.79
CA GLY A 498 9.23 -1.28 4.60
C GLY A 498 8.53 -2.07 5.70
N GLU A 499 8.91 -3.34 5.89
CA GLU A 499 8.28 -4.18 6.93
C GLU A 499 8.41 -3.55 8.32
N ILE A 500 9.47 -2.76 8.53
CA ILE A 500 9.78 -2.13 9.81
C ILE A 500 9.08 -0.79 10.04
N ASP A 501 8.39 -0.25 9.03
CA ASP A 501 7.78 1.08 9.10
C ASP A 501 6.67 1.13 10.15
N LEU A 502 6.00 -0.01 10.33
CA LEU A 502 5.00 -0.22 11.36
C LEU A 502 5.47 -1.19 12.45
N PRO A 503 4.95 -1.05 13.68
CA PRO A 503 5.26 -1.97 14.76
C PRO A 503 4.94 -3.42 14.37
N ALA A 504 5.84 -4.35 14.69
CA ALA A 504 5.71 -5.77 14.33
C ALA A 504 4.35 -6.39 14.71
N ASN A 505 3.79 -6.01 15.86
CA ASN A 505 2.49 -6.50 16.30
C ASN A 505 1.35 -6.04 15.39
N TYR A 506 1.40 -4.79 14.93
CA TYR A 506 0.42 -4.24 14.00
C TYR A 506 0.52 -4.96 12.65
N THR A 507 1.72 -5.08 12.09
CA THR A 507 1.98 -5.78 10.83
C THR A 507 1.52 -7.24 10.88
N LYS A 508 1.80 -7.95 11.98
CA LYS A 508 1.33 -9.34 12.19
C LYS A 508 -0.18 -9.45 12.29
N ARG A 509 -0.84 -8.46 12.90
CA ARG A 509 -2.30 -8.38 13.00
C ARG A 509 -2.92 -8.22 11.61
N THR A 510 -2.43 -7.27 10.81
CA THR A 510 -2.85 -7.09 9.41
C THR A 510 -2.67 -8.37 8.60
N CYS A 511 -1.54 -9.05 8.77
CA CYS A 511 -1.26 -10.31 8.10
C CYS A 511 -2.24 -11.45 8.48
N ASN A 512 -2.73 -11.50 9.73
CA ASN A 512 -3.76 -12.46 10.13
C ASN A 512 -5.09 -12.24 9.37
N GLU A 513 -5.39 -11.03 8.91
CA GLU A 513 -6.60 -10.78 8.14
C GLU A 513 -6.49 -11.30 6.71
N PHE A 514 -5.30 -11.19 6.10
CA PHE A 514 -5.04 -11.88 4.84
C PHE A 514 -5.22 -13.41 4.99
N MET A 515 -4.83 -14.00 6.13
CA MET A 515 -5.12 -15.42 6.43
C MET A 515 -6.61 -15.71 6.52
N LYS A 516 -7.39 -14.85 7.19
CA LYS A 516 -8.85 -14.98 7.28
C LYS A 516 -9.53 -14.85 5.92
N LEU A 517 -9.07 -13.96 5.04
CA LEU A 517 -9.55 -13.88 3.66
C LEU A 517 -9.13 -15.12 2.85
N GLY A 518 -7.91 -15.63 3.06
CA GLY A 518 -7.44 -16.89 2.47
C GLY A 518 -8.32 -18.09 2.83
N LEU A 519 -8.77 -18.17 4.10
CA LEU A 519 -9.72 -19.20 4.55
C LEU A 519 -11.06 -19.12 3.80
N GLN A 520 -11.46 -17.93 3.34
CA GLN A 520 -12.67 -17.70 2.55
C GLN A 520 -12.49 -17.95 1.06
N GLY A 521 -11.30 -18.41 0.63
CA GLY A 521 -11.01 -18.69 -0.76
C GLY A 521 -10.71 -17.46 -1.60
N VAL A 522 -10.23 -16.39 -0.96
CA VAL A 522 -9.75 -15.17 -1.62
C VAL A 522 -8.25 -15.29 -1.85
N SER A 523 -7.80 -15.01 -3.08
CA SER A 523 -6.39 -14.82 -3.41
C SER A 523 -6.01 -13.36 -3.22
N ILE A 524 -5.15 -13.07 -2.26
CA ILE A 524 -4.53 -11.74 -2.09
C ILE A 524 -3.19 -11.74 -2.82
N VAL A 525 -3.06 -10.88 -3.82
CA VAL A 525 -1.88 -10.75 -4.68
C VAL A 525 -1.29 -9.37 -4.47
N ALA A 526 0.01 -9.28 -4.19
CA ALA A 526 0.66 -7.99 -3.95
C ALA A 526 1.96 -7.85 -4.75
N SER A 527 2.27 -6.62 -5.16
CA SER A 527 3.57 -6.28 -5.74
C SER A 527 4.68 -6.50 -4.70
N SER A 528 5.85 -6.97 -5.14
CA SER A 528 6.96 -7.24 -4.23
C SER A 528 7.73 -5.99 -3.81
N GLY A 529 7.68 -4.92 -4.59
CA GLY A 529 8.43 -3.68 -4.43
C GLY A 529 9.48 -3.49 -5.54
N ASP A 530 10.02 -2.28 -5.65
CA ASP A 530 10.77 -1.84 -6.84
C ASP A 530 12.22 -1.42 -6.58
N PHE A 531 12.75 -1.73 -5.39
CA PHE A 531 14.10 -1.32 -4.97
C PHE A 531 14.98 -2.50 -4.52
N GLY A 532 14.74 -3.67 -5.13
CA GLY A 532 15.54 -4.87 -4.91
C GLY A 532 15.52 -5.33 -3.45
N VAL A 533 16.69 -5.52 -2.85
CA VAL A 533 16.81 -5.91 -1.43
C VAL A 533 16.59 -4.73 -0.44
N ALA A 534 16.28 -3.54 -0.95
CA ALA A 534 16.04 -2.34 -0.16
C ALA A 534 14.58 -1.87 -0.26
N SER A 535 14.21 -0.94 0.61
CA SER A 535 13.02 -0.11 0.49
C SER A 535 13.27 1.08 -0.45
N PRO A 536 12.23 1.86 -0.85
CA PRO A 536 12.45 3.08 -1.61
C PRO A 536 13.42 4.06 -0.90
N PRO A 537 14.29 4.76 -1.64
CA PRO A 537 15.10 5.83 -1.08
C PRO A 537 14.24 6.91 -0.44
N GLY A 538 14.53 7.24 0.82
CA GLY A 538 13.76 8.21 1.60
C GLY A 538 12.76 7.57 2.57
N ASP A 539 12.66 6.24 2.56
CA ASP A 539 11.75 5.51 3.44
C ASP A 539 12.08 5.68 4.94
N ILE A 540 11.04 5.53 5.77
CA ILE A 540 11.08 5.74 7.20
C ILE A 540 11.96 4.66 7.85
N GLY A 541 12.68 5.03 8.93
CA GLY A 541 13.52 4.06 9.65
C GLY A 541 14.82 3.66 8.92
N THR A 542 15.03 4.11 7.68
CA THR A 542 16.24 3.88 6.88
C THR A 542 17.26 5.03 7.00
N ASP A 543 18.37 4.93 6.27
CA ASP A 543 19.34 6.02 6.11
C ASP A 543 18.83 7.21 5.27
N GLY A 544 17.65 7.08 4.66
CA GLY A 544 16.99 8.07 3.81
C GLY A 544 17.62 8.25 2.42
N LEU A 545 18.67 7.51 2.07
CA LEU A 545 19.37 7.63 0.79
C LEU A 545 19.34 6.35 -0.03
N THR A 546 19.36 5.21 0.63
CA THR A 546 19.47 3.89 -0.01
C THR A 546 18.25 3.01 0.25
N GLY A 547 17.42 3.37 1.23
CA GLY A 547 16.30 2.53 1.68
C GLY A 547 16.77 1.28 2.43
N CYS A 548 18.01 1.30 2.95
CA CYS A 548 18.59 0.18 3.67
C CYS A 548 18.65 0.45 5.17
N LEU A 549 18.57 -0.62 5.93
CA LEU A 549 18.53 -0.60 7.38
C LEU A 549 19.93 -0.54 8.01
N GLY A 550 19.93 -0.15 9.28
CA GLY A 550 21.08 -0.12 10.16
C GLY A 550 22.00 1.10 9.97
N PRO A 551 22.92 1.33 10.92
CA PRO A 551 23.73 2.54 10.96
C PRO A 551 24.71 2.68 9.79
N ASP A 552 25.05 1.55 9.14
CA ASP A 552 25.95 1.51 7.99
C ASP A 552 25.19 1.50 6.65
N ALA A 553 23.85 1.53 6.65
CA ALA A 553 22.98 1.45 5.46
C ALA A 553 23.26 0.23 4.58
N LYS A 554 23.28 -0.96 5.20
CA LYS A 554 23.67 -2.23 4.54
C LYS A 554 22.74 -3.40 4.82
N ILE A 555 21.88 -3.28 5.82
CA ILE A 555 20.95 -4.35 6.16
C ILE A 555 19.78 -4.25 5.19
N PHE A 556 19.37 -5.39 4.63
CA PHE A 556 18.28 -5.47 3.66
C PHE A 556 16.96 -5.13 4.33
N ASP A 557 16.07 -4.49 3.57
CA ASP A 557 14.80 -3.97 4.06
C ASP A 557 13.62 -4.61 3.30
N PRO A 558 13.07 -5.72 3.83
CA PRO A 558 12.05 -6.47 3.14
C PRO A 558 10.69 -5.73 3.16
N GLN A 559 9.88 -5.89 2.11
CA GLN A 559 8.65 -5.11 1.90
C GLN A 559 7.38 -5.83 2.40
N PHE A 560 6.55 -5.13 3.17
CA PHE A 560 5.21 -5.56 3.54
C PHE A 560 4.18 -4.97 2.55
N PRO A 561 3.17 -5.73 2.07
CA PRO A 561 2.64 -6.98 2.61
C PRO A 561 3.27 -8.23 2.02
N SER A 562 4.25 -8.08 1.12
CA SER A 562 4.93 -9.20 0.48
C SER A 562 5.66 -10.11 1.46
N THR A 563 6.10 -9.62 2.63
CA THR A 563 6.62 -10.46 3.71
C THR A 563 5.57 -11.28 4.47
N CYS A 564 4.27 -10.96 4.34
CA CYS A 564 3.20 -11.76 4.94
C CYS A 564 3.14 -13.15 4.27
N PRO A 565 3.18 -14.26 5.03
CA PRO A 565 3.13 -15.62 4.46
C PRO A 565 1.75 -16.02 3.89
N TYR A 566 0.75 -15.14 3.94
CA TYR A 566 -0.62 -15.39 3.49
C TYR A 566 -1.01 -14.57 2.26
N VAL A 567 -0.05 -13.86 1.68
CA VAL A 567 -0.17 -13.09 0.43
C VAL A 567 0.69 -13.78 -0.62
N THR A 568 0.21 -13.80 -1.86
CA THR A 568 1.01 -14.18 -3.02
C THR A 568 1.79 -12.96 -3.49
N SER A 569 3.09 -12.91 -3.17
CA SER A 569 4.00 -11.82 -3.55
C SER A 569 4.47 -12.01 -5.00
N VAL A 570 4.39 -10.94 -5.81
CA VAL A 570 4.69 -10.97 -7.24
C VAL A 570 5.85 -10.04 -7.57
N GLY A 571 6.98 -10.62 -7.96
CA GLY A 571 8.16 -9.92 -8.46
C GLY A 571 8.03 -9.50 -9.92
N GLY A 572 9.00 -8.71 -10.37
CA GLY A 572 9.08 -8.15 -11.72
C GLY A 572 10.09 -8.90 -12.59
N THR A 573 9.68 -9.24 -13.80
CA THR A 573 10.56 -9.69 -14.88
C THR A 573 10.57 -8.71 -16.04
N GLN A 574 11.57 -8.85 -16.91
CA GLN A 574 11.56 -8.17 -18.20
C GLN A 574 12.20 -9.02 -19.28
N ILE A 575 11.87 -8.71 -20.54
CA ILE A 575 12.43 -9.41 -21.69
C ILE A 575 13.93 -9.13 -21.76
N GLN A 576 14.74 -10.17 -21.94
CA GLN A 576 16.19 -10.00 -22.02
C GLN A 576 16.58 -9.04 -23.14
N GLY A 577 17.47 -8.09 -22.81
CA GLY A 577 17.96 -7.10 -23.77
C GLY A 577 17.10 -5.85 -23.85
N THR A 578 16.16 -5.64 -22.92
CA THR A 578 15.40 -4.39 -22.78
C THR A 578 15.84 -3.53 -21.59
N GLN A 579 16.89 -3.93 -20.85
CA GLN A 579 17.28 -3.30 -19.59
C GLN A 579 17.98 -1.95 -19.80
N ILE A 580 17.51 -0.88 -19.19
CA ILE A 580 18.14 0.44 -19.20
C ILE A 580 19.42 0.41 -18.35
N LEU A 581 20.59 0.50 -19.00
CA LEU A 581 21.89 0.35 -18.34
C LEU A 581 22.34 1.64 -17.62
N ALA A 582 23.31 1.49 -16.71
CA ALA A 582 23.79 2.58 -15.86
C ALA A 582 24.43 3.78 -16.58
N ASP A 583 24.88 3.60 -17.81
CA ASP A 583 25.37 4.70 -18.66
C ASP A 583 24.24 5.39 -19.44
N GLY A 584 22.99 5.05 -19.14
CA GLY A 584 21.79 5.52 -19.84
C GLY A 584 21.66 4.92 -21.24
N THR A 585 22.46 3.91 -21.59
CA THR A 585 22.27 3.21 -22.85
C THR A 585 21.09 2.25 -22.73
N GLU A 586 20.08 2.50 -23.54
CA GLU A 586 19.08 1.49 -23.86
C GLU A 586 19.75 0.46 -24.77
N PRO A 587 19.81 -0.84 -24.40
CA PRO A 587 20.06 -1.88 -25.37
C PRO A 587 18.98 -1.74 -26.43
N GLY A 588 19.40 -1.60 -27.70
CA GLY A 588 18.47 -1.28 -28.78
C GLY A 588 17.25 -2.22 -28.77
N PRO A 589 16.02 -1.70 -28.89
CA PRO A 589 14.79 -2.46 -28.67
C PRO A 589 14.58 -3.48 -29.79
N TYR A 590 15.08 -4.70 -29.59
CA TYR A 590 15.00 -5.78 -30.59
C TYR A 590 14.59 -7.13 -30.02
N GLY A 591 14.22 -7.21 -28.74
CA GLY A 591 13.63 -8.43 -28.19
C GLY A 591 12.24 -8.71 -28.75
N THR A 592 11.84 -9.95 -28.63
CA THR A 592 10.49 -10.45 -28.88
C THR A 592 10.05 -11.22 -27.63
N VAL A 593 8.79 -11.66 -27.64
CA VAL A 593 8.25 -12.55 -26.60
C VAL A 593 8.89 -13.94 -26.56
N TYR A 594 9.85 -14.22 -27.45
CA TYR A 594 10.57 -15.50 -27.52
C TYR A 594 11.95 -15.46 -26.85
N GLU A 595 12.42 -14.27 -26.48
CA GLU A 595 13.63 -14.08 -25.72
C GLU A 595 13.38 -14.48 -24.26
N PRO A 596 14.40 -14.98 -23.55
CA PRO A 596 14.27 -15.28 -22.13
C PRO A 596 13.83 -14.05 -21.34
N GLU A 597 13.03 -14.24 -20.30
CA GLU A 597 12.83 -13.22 -19.28
C GLU A 597 14.00 -13.22 -18.28
N THR A 598 14.34 -12.05 -17.75
CA THR A 598 15.30 -11.84 -16.66
C THR A 598 14.61 -11.15 -15.50
N VAL A 599 15.27 -11.12 -14.33
CA VAL A 599 14.90 -10.19 -13.25
C VAL A 599 14.77 -8.77 -13.80
N MET A 600 13.69 -8.06 -13.44
CA MET A 600 13.54 -6.63 -13.75
C MET A 600 14.58 -5.83 -12.98
N MET A 601 15.39 -5.04 -13.70
CA MET A 601 16.46 -4.21 -13.16
C MET A 601 16.83 -3.14 -14.20
N ASP A 602 16.58 -1.87 -13.85
CA ASP A 602 16.71 -0.73 -14.74
C ASP A 602 17.27 0.49 -13.98
N ASN A 603 18.06 1.31 -14.68
CA ASN A 603 18.47 2.61 -14.17
C ASN A 603 17.55 3.70 -14.73
N LEU A 604 16.50 4.02 -13.98
CA LEU A 604 15.54 5.08 -14.34
C LEU A 604 16.02 6.49 -13.94
N GLY A 605 17.26 6.60 -13.46
CA GLY A 605 17.87 7.85 -13.02
C GLY A 605 17.36 8.37 -11.67
N GLY A 606 18.04 9.39 -11.14
CA GLY A 606 17.64 10.06 -9.89
C GLY A 606 17.60 9.09 -8.69
N ALA A 607 16.50 9.14 -7.92
CA ALA A 607 16.25 8.22 -6.81
C ALA A 607 15.97 6.78 -7.31
N ASN A 608 15.59 6.60 -8.57
CA ASN A 608 15.22 5.31 -9.17
C ASN A 608 16.38 4.71 -9.99
N ALA A 609 17.62 5.06 -9.67
CA ALA A 609 18.79 4.56 -10.38
C ALA A 609 19.04 3.05 -10.19
N ASN A 610 18.44 2.46 -9.14
CA ASN A 610 18.53 1.04 -8.77
C ASN A 610 17.14 0.39 -8.79
N PHE A 611 16.30 0.73 -9.77
CA PHE A 611 14.94 0.22 -9.86
C PHE A 611 14.97 -1.27 -10.23
N SER A 612 14.53 -2.15 -9.34
CA SER A 612 14.61 -3.60 -9.56
C SER A 612 13.60 -4.38 -8.74
N SER A 613 13.21 -5.56 -9.23
CA SER A 613 12.27 -6.46 -8.55
C SER A 613 12.68 -6.73 -7.11
N SER A 614 11.84 -6.35 -6.14
CA SER A 614 12.16 -6.56 -4.73
C SER A 614 11.96 -8.01 -4.33
N GLY A 615 12.81 -8.46 -3.40
CA GLY A 615 12.77 -9.80 -2.85
C GLY A 615 13.83 -9.99 -1.79
N GLY A 616 13.58 -10.93 -0.88
CA GLY A 616 14.42 -11.12 0.29
C GLY A 616 13.74 -11.96 1.36
N PHE A 617 14.03 -11.67 2.61
CA PHE A 617 13.59 -12.46 3.76
C PHE A 617 13.07 -11.56 4.87
N SER A 618 11.86 -11.86 5.34
CA SER A 618 11.17 -11.15 6.41
C SER A 618 11.95 -11.14 7.73
N ASN A 619 11.92 -10.01 8.41
CA ASN A 619 12.39 -9.79 9.77
C ASN A 619 11.31 -10.10 10.82
N TYR A 620 10.02 -10.10 10.47
CA TYR A 620 8.90 -10.32 11.41
C TYR A 620 8.24 -11.69 11.32
N PHE A 621 8.17 -12.27 10.12
CA PHE A 621 7.41 -13.47 9.84
C PHE A 621 8.35 -14.67 9.65
N PRO A 622 8.14 -15.77 10.39
CA PRO A 622 8.92 -16.98 10.19
C PRO A 622 8.63 -17.60 8.81
N ARG A 623 9.60 -18.35 8.30
CA ARG A 623 9.45 -19.10 7.05
C ARG A 623 8.27 -20.09 7.15
N PRO A 624 7.26 -20.01 6.26
CA PRO A 624 6.15 -20.95 6.27
C PRO A 624 6.59 -22.33 5.73
N THR A 625 5.96 -23.40 6.19
CA THR A 625 6.38 -24.77 5.84
C THR A 625 6.20 -25.10 4.35
N TYR A 626 5.28 -24.43 3.65
CA TYR A 626 5.05 -24.66 2.22
C TYR A 626 6.22 -24.25 1.33
N GLN A 627 7.13 -23.37 1.78
CA GLN A 627 8.29 -22.91 1.01
C GLN A 627 9.63 -23.42 1.56
N ASP A 628 9.60 -24.25 2.61
CA ASP A 628 10.80 -24.62 3.37
C ASP A 628 11.84 -25.32 2.48
N GLY A 629 11.41 -26.31 1.68
CA GLY A 629 12.28 -27.05 0.76
C GLY A 629 12.92 -26.15 -0.30
N HIS A 630 12.13 -25.28 -0.93
CA HIS A 630 12.61 -24.33 -1.95
C HIS A 630 13.65 -23.35 -1.41
N VAL A 631 13.44 -22.81 -0.20
CA VAL A 631 14.39 -21.90 0.43
C VAL A 631 15.66 -22.62 0.88
N GLU A 632 15.55 -23.85 1.39
CA GLU A 632 16.72 -24.68 1.70
C GLU A 632 17.55 -24.98 0.45
N ASP A 633 16.90 -25.38 -0.64
CA ASP A 633 17.54 -25.62 -1.94
C ASP A 633 18.22 -24.35 -2.47
N PHE A 634 17.57 -23.19 -2.35
CA PHE A 634 18.18 -21.91 -2.68
C PHE A 634 19.47 -21.69 -1.88
N PHE A 635 19.46 -21.83 -0.56
CA PHE A 635 20.68 -21.66 0.24
C PHE A 635 21.77 -22.69 -0.07
N HIS A 636 21.39 -23.92 -0.44
CA HIS A 636 22.33 -24.94 -0.89
C HIS A 636 23.02 -24.52 -2.19
N GLN A 637 22.28 -23.99 -3.16
CA GLN A 637 22.80 -23.51 -4.44
C GLN A 637 23.56 -22.18 -4.32
N ALA A 638 22.98 -21.20 -3.63
CA ALA A 638 23.47 -19.83 -3.45
C ALA A 638 24.73 -19.74 -2.58
N SER A 639 25.01 -20.73 -1.73
CA SER A 639 26.29 -20.84 -0.99
C SER A 639 27.53 -20.83 -1.90
N THR A 640 27.35 -20.98 -3.22
CA THR A 640 28.40 -20.87 -4.24
C THR A 640 28.52 -19.48 -4.88
N GLN A 641 27.61 -18.54 -4.63
CA GLN A 641 27.48 -17.27 -5.35
C GLN A 641 27.54 -16.01 -4.46
N ALA A 642 27.01 -16.01 -3.23
CA ALA A 642 27.15 -14.91 -2.27
C ALA A 642 27.07 -15.40 -0.81
N ASP A 643 28.08 -15.08 0.01
CA ASP A 643 28.13 -15.40 1.44
C ASP A 643 27.81 -14.14 2.28
N TYR A 644 26.56 -13.71 2.24
CA TYR A 644 26.09 -12.60 3.07
C TYR A 644 25.97 -13.03 4.53
N PRO A 645 26.48 -12.24 5.49
CA PRO A 645 26.29 -12.54 6.90
C PRO A 645 24.79 -12.45 7.24
N TYR A 646 24.30 -13.38 8.05
CA TYR A 646 22.88 -13.47 8.40
C TYR A 646 22.68 -13.57 9.91
N TYR A 647 21.47 -13.23 10.33
CA TYR A 647 20.93 -13.56 11.65
C TYR A 647 19.78 -14.56 11.50
N THR A 648 19.40 -15.21 12.60
CA THR A 648 18.40 -16.29 12.61
C THR A 648 17.17 -15.95 13.46
N GLU A 649 17.32 -14.97 14.32
CA GLU A 649 16.30 -14.38 15.16
C GLU A 649 15.43 -13.43 14.33
N LEU A 650 14.14 -13.39 14.64
CA LEU A 650 13.23 -12.36 14.14
C LEU A 650 13.28 -11.14 15.05
N GLU A 651 12.87 -9.97 14.54
CA GLU A 651 12.78 -8.71 15.30
C GLU A 651 14.12 -8.32 15.98
N VAL A 652 15.23 -8.43 15.25
CA VAL A 652 16.56 -8.04 15.73
C VAL A 652 16.71 -6.52 15.86
N ASP A 653 17.62 -6.08 16.72
CA ASP A 653 18.04 -4.68 16.76
C ASP A 653 19.05 -4.39 15.63
N PHE A 654 18.59 -3.67 14.60
CA PHE A 654 19.39 -3.30 13.43
C PHE A 654 20.60 -2.40 13.76
N ASN A 655 20.66 -1.79 14.95
CA ASN A 655 21.83 -1.02 15.38
C ASN A 655 22.99 -1.90 15.86
N THR A 656 22.70 -3.16 16.22
CA THR A 656 23.67 -4.03 16.88
C THR A 656 23.86 -5.38 16.20
N THR A 657 22.94 -5.79 15.33
CA THR A 657 23.08 -7.02 14.53
C THR A 657 24.29 -6.95 13.59
N THR A 658 24.88 -8.10 13.29
CA THR A 658 26.02 -8.23 12.37
C THR A 658 25.66 -8.90 11.05
N GLY A 659 24.42 -9.37 10.89
CA GLY A 659 23.90 -9.91 9.64
C GLY A 659 23.13 -8.86 8.86
N VAL A 660 22.97 -9.09 7.55
CA VAL A 660 22.25 -8.19 6.64
C VAL A 660 20.86 -8.70 6.26
N TYR A 661 20.51 -9.93 6.61
CA TYR A 661 19.18 -10.50 6.39
C TYR A 661 18.82 -11.59 7.41
N SER A 662 17.52 -11.87 7.54
CA SER A 662 16.93 -12.92 8.36
C SER A 662 16.91 -14.27 7.62
N ARG A 663 17.73 -15.23 8.02
CA ARG A 663 17.78 -16.54 7.34
C ARG A 663 16.55 -17.42 7.57
N ASN A 664 15.82 -17.18 8.66
CA ASN A 664 14.63 -17.92 9.05
C ASN A 664 13.32 -17.21 8.67
N GLY A 665 13.41 -16.04 8.03
CA GLY A 665 12.25 -15.26 7.60
C GLY A 665 11.47 -15.90 6.46
N ARG A 666 10.18 -15.54 6.33
CA ARG A 666 9.40 -15.71 5.10
C ARG A 666 10.19 -15.08 3.95
N ALA A 667 10.57 -15.91 3.00
CA ALA A 667 11.29 -15.49 1.80
C ALA A 667 10.32 -15.15 0.67
N TYR A 668 10.55 -14.06 -0.06
CA TYR A 668 9.66 -13.53 -1.12
C TYR A 668 10.51 -13.01 -2.32
N PRO A 669 9.94 -12.84 -3.52
CA PRO A 669 8.54 -13.08 -3.89
C PRO A 669 8.19 -14.58 -4.02
N ASP A 670 6.91 -14.88 -4.24
CA ASP A 670 6.44 -16.26 -4.50
C ASP A 670 6.48 -16.59 -5.99
N VAL A 671 6.14 -15.62 -6.83
CA VAL A 671 6.07 -15.71 -8.29
C VAL A 671 6.53 -14.39 -8.89
N ALA A 672 6.57 -14.29 -10.21
CA ALA A 672 6.83 -13.04 -10.91
C ALA A 672 5.93 -12.89 -12.15
N ALA A 673 5.91 -11.70 -12.73
CA ALA A 673 5.40 -11.42 -14.06
C ALA A 673 6.10 -10.18 -14.62
N ASN A 674 5.85 -9.86 -15.89
CA ASN A 674 6.52 -8.76 -16.55
C ASN A 674 6.19 -7.43 -15.86
N GLY A 675 7.25 -6.73 -15.46
CA GLY A 675 7.18 -5.47 -14.74
C GLY A 675 7.69 -4.28 -15.54
N ALA A 676 7.84 -4.37 -16.86
CA ALA A 676 8.61 -3.38 -17.62
C ALA A 676 7.97 -3.03 -18.97
N TRP A 677 8.20 -1.79 -19.41
CA TRP A 677 7.88 -1.27 -20.74
C TRP A 677 6.37 -1.16 -21.06
N MET A 678 5.50 -0.99 -20.06
CA MET A 678 4.07 -0.76 -20.34
C MET A 678 3.79 0.70 -20.72
N PRO A 679 3.11 0.97 -21.84
CA PRO A 679 2.64 2.32 -22.15
C PRO A 679 1.32 2.63 -21.41
N LEU A 680 1.16 3.87 -20.95
CA LEU A 680 -0.07 4.35 -20.30
C LEU A 680 -0.57 5.66 -20.93
N PHE A 681 -1.83 5.99 -20.65
CA PHE A 681 -2.35 7.33 -20.84
C PHE A 681 -2.41 8.07 -19.51
N ILE A 682 -1.80 9.25 -19.45
CA ILE A 682 -1.94 10.18 -18.32
C ILE A 682 -2.31 11.56 -18.85
N ASP A 683 -3.43 12.10 -18.37
CA ASP A 683 -3.96 13.41 -18.73
C ASP A 683 -4.10 13.60 -20.26
N GLY A 684 -4.57 12.55 -20.94
CA GLY A 684 -4.77 12.51 -22.38
C GLY A 684 -3.49 12.30 -23.20
N VAL A 685 -2.34 12.08 -22.55
CA VAL A 685 -1.05 11.88 -23.20
C VAL A 685 -0.66 10.42 -23.16
N ASN A 686 -0.47 9.83 -24.34
CA ASN A 686 0.14 8.51 -24.48
C ASN A 686 1.64 8.60 -24.15
N SER A 687 2.09 7.90 -23.11
CA SER A 687 3.50 7.90 -22.70
C SER A 687 4.43 7.48 -23.85
N ALA A 688 4.00 6.50 -24.66
CA ALA A 688 4.76 5.99 -25.79
C ALA A 688 5.01 7.04 -26.88
N ALA A 689 4.12 8.03 -27.02
CA ALA A 689 4.28 9.10 -28.01
C ALA A 689 5.51 9.98 -27.73
N ASN A 690 6.01 9.97 -26.50
CA ASN A 690 7.20 10.70 -26.06
C ASN A 690 8.37 9.75 -25.75
N GLY A 691 8.29 8.47 -26.13
CA GLY A 691 9.32 7.47 -25.80
C GLY A 691 9.28 6.99 -24.34
N GLY A 692 8.18 7.22 -23.61
CA GLY A 692 8.05 6.87 -22.20
C GLY A 692 7.26 5.58 -21.98
N ALA A 693 7.65 4.82 -20.96
CA ALA A 693 6.96 3.63 -20.49
C ALA A 693 7.03 3.53 -18.96
N TYR A 694 6.17 2.69 -18.40
CA TYR A 694 6.08 2.40 -16.98
C TYR A 694 6.75 1.07 -16.65
N PHE A 695 7.27 1.03 -15.44
CA PHE A 695 8.03 -0.08 -14.87
C PHE A 695 7.57 -0.25 -13.42
N GLY A 696 7.73 -1.46 -12.89
CA GLY A 696 7.40 -1.78 -11.50
C GLY A 696 6.78 -3.16 -11.36
N THR A 697 6.92 -3.72 -10.17
CA THR A 697 6.19 -4.89 -9.72
C THR A 697 4.69 -4.61 -9.59
N SER A 698 4.31 -3.33 -9.54
CA SER A 698 2.96 -2.83 -9.79
C SER A 698 2.35 -3.28 -11.11
N LEU A 699 3.13 -3.50 -12.17
CA LEU A 699 2.62 -4.08 -13.41
C LEU A 699 2.44 -5.61 -13.26
N ALA A 700 3.34 -6.25 -12.52
CA ALA A 700 3.42 -7.70 -12.42
C ALA A 700 2.26 -8.30 -11.61
N ALA A 701 1.92 -7.70 -10.47
CA ALA A 701 0.85 -8.15 -9.58
C ALA A 701 -0.53 -8.26 -10.28
N PRO A 702 -1.05 -7.22 -10.97
CA PRO A 702 -2.32 -7.30 -11.69
C PRO A 702 -2.30 -8.27 -12.88
N ILE A 703 -1.15 -8.48 -13.54
CA ILE A 703 -1.01 -9.51 -14.58
C ILE A 703 -1.23 -10.90 -13.97
N PHE A 704 -0.54 -11.22 -12.88
CA PHE A 704 -0.67 -12.52 -12.22
C PHE A 704 -2.08 -12.71 -11.62
N ALA A 705 -2.65 -11.67 -11.01
CA ALA A 705 -4.02 -11.70 -10.51
C ALA A 705 -5.03 -11.98 -11.63
N SER A 706 -4.82 -11.41 -12.82
CA SER A 706 -5.67 -11.65 -14.00
C SER A 706 -5.62 -13.11 -14.47
N VAL A 707 -4.44 -13.76 -14.39
CA VAL A 707 -4.30 -15.20 -14.65
C VAL A 707 -5.17 -16.02 -13.68
N LEU A 708 -5.13 -15.71 -12.39
CA LEU A 708 -5.95 -16.39 -11.39
C LEU A 708 -7.44 -16.17 -11.61
N ALA A 709 -7.85 -14.95 -11.98
CA ALA A 709 -9.24 -14.64 -12.30
C ALA A 709 -9.75 -15.47 -13.48
N LEU A 710 -9.00 -15.53 -14.59
CA LEU A 710 -9.34 -16.35 -15.75
C LEU A 710 -9.41 -17.86 -15.42
N ILE A 711 -8.51 -18.36 -14.56
CA ILE A 711 -8.57 -19.75 -14.08
C ILE A 711 -9.83 -19.99 -13.25
N ASN A 712 -10.19 -19.06 -12.36
CA ASN A 712 -11.43 -19.16 -11.56
C ASN A 712 -12.67 -19.24 -12.44
N GLU A 713 -12.71 -18.53 -13.57
CA GLU A 713 -13.82 -18.63 -14.51
C GLU A 713 -13.95 -20.02 -15.13
N GLU A 714 -12.83 -20.62 -15.54
CA GLU A 714 -12.79 -21.99 -16.07
C GLU A 714 -13.16 -23.03 -14.99
N LEU A 715 -12.62 -22.89 -13.77
CA LEU A 715 -13.00 -23.74 -12.65
C LEU A 715 -14.51 -23.71 -12.38
N ALA A 716 -15.12 -22.53 -12.47
CA ALA A 716 -16.56 -22.38 -12.28
C ALA A 716 -17.39 -23.08 -13.38
N VAL A 717 -16.94 -23.07 -14.63
CA VAL A 717 -17.55 -23.86 -15.73
C VAL A 717 -17.56 -25.36 -15.39
N HIS A 718 -16.54 -25.82 -14.68
CA HIS A 718 -16.39 -27.18 -14.20
C HIS A 718 -17.01 -27.45 -12.81
N GLY A 719 -17.69 -26.47 -12.21
CA GLY A 719 -18.31 -26.60 -10.88
C GLY A 719 -17.32 -26.76 -9.73
N LYS A 720 -16.08 -26.29 -9.90
CA LYS A 720 -15.02 -26.30 -8.90
C LYS A 720 -15.00 -24.99 -8.09
N PRO A 721 -14.48 -25.02 -6.85
CA PRO A 721 -14.25 -23.81 -6.06
C PRO A 721 -13.17 -22.93 -6.69
N THR A 722 -13.05 -21.70 -6.19
CA THR A 722 -11.97 -20.78 -6.58
C THR A 722 -10.61 -21.30 -6.11
N VAL A 723 -9.54 -20.84 -6.78
CA VAL A 723 -8.15 -21.23 -6.47
C VAL A 723 -7.74 -20.91 -5.03
N GLY A 724 -8.33 -19.86 -4.42
CA GLY A 724 -8.07 -19.46 -3.04
C GLY A 724 -6.61 -19.03 -2.79
N PHE A 725 -6.09 -19.27 -1.60
CA PHE A 725 -4.67 -19.02 -1.32
C PHE A 725 -3.78 -20.01 -2.10
N VAL A 726 -3.03 -19.50 -3.09
CA VAL A 726 -2.37 -20.35 -4.11
C VAL A 726 -0.97 -20.81 -3.74
N ASN A 727 -0.27 -20.16 -2.80
CA ASN A 727 1.14 -20.47 -2.53
C ASN A 727 1.37 -21.97 -2.28
N PRO A 728 0.63 -22.67 -1.39
CA PRO A 728 0.90 -24.09 -1.14
C PRO A 728 0.75 -24.98 -2.38
N VAL A 729 -0.16 -24.62 -3.29
CA VAL A 729 -0.35 -25.32 -4.57
C VAL A 729 0.84 -25.09 -5.49
N LEU A 730 1.28 -23.84 -5.62
CA LEU A 730 2.37 -23.46 -6.53
C LEU A 730 3.72 -24.01 -6.06
N TYR A 731 4.06 -23.90 -4.77
CA TYR A 731 5.29 -24.50 -4.25
C TYR A 731 5.28 -26.03 -4.35
N SER A 732 4.11 -26.68 -4.28
CA SER A 732 4.01 -28.14 -4.52
C SER A 732 4.12 -28.54 -6.00
N ASN A 733 3.98 -27.59 -6.93
CA ASN A 733 3.86 -27.85 -8.37
C ASN A 733 4.53 -26.76 -9.21
N ASP A 734 5.72 -26.32 -8.82
CA ASP A 734 6.47 -25.21 -9.42
C ASP A 734 6.70 -25.33 -10.94
N GLY A 735 6.74 -26.55 -11.49
CA GLY A 735 6.84 -26.80 -12.93
C GLY A 735 5.70 -26.27 -13.81
N VAL A 736 4.64 -25.71 -13.21
CA VAL A 736 3.57 -24.96 -13.91
C VAL A 736 3.92 -23.50 -14.17
N LEU A 737 5.08 -23.03 -13.74
CA LEU A 737 5.60 -21.69 -13.98
C LEU A 737 6.78 -21.76 -14.96
N ASN A 738 7.17 -20.61 -15.52
CA ASN A 738 8.38 -20.46 -16.31
C ASN A 738 9.50 -19.94 -15.40
N ASP A 739 10.50 -20.78 -15.17
CA ASP A 739 11.65 -20.50 -14.30
C ASP A 739 12.54 -19.39 -14.85
N ILE A 740 12.89 -18.41 -14.01
CA ILE A 740 13.76 -17.28 -14.34
C ILE A 740 15.12 -17.53 -13.72
N THR A 741 16.17 -17.52 -14.54
CA THR A 741 17.51 -17.95 -14.10
C THR A 741 18.60 -16.93 -14.42
N LEU A 742 18.19 -15.72 -14.79
CA LEU A 742 19.06 -14.65 -15.27
C LEU A 742 18.73 -13.34 -14.56
N GLY A 743 19.75 -12.64 -14.09
CA GLY A 743 19.64 -11.34 -13.43
C GLY A 743 19.76 -11.43 -11.92
N HIS A 744 19.63 -10.29 -11.26
CA HIS A 744 19.70 -10.14 -9.81
C HIS A 744 18.92 -8.89 -9.37
N ASN A 745 18.60 -8.80 -8.07
CA ASN A 745 17.86 -7.67 -7.50
C ASN A 745 18.73 -6.74 -6.64
N LEU A 746 19.45 -5.86 -7.31
CA LEU A 746 20.42 -4.91 -6.76
C LEU A 746 19.85 -4.08 -5.59
N GLY A 747 20.64 -3.88 -4.54
CA GLY A 747 20.30 -2.98 -3.42
C GLY A 747 21.35 -3.00 -2.30
N CYS A 748 21.30 -2.02 -1.41
CA CYS A 748 22.17 -1.92 -0.22
C CYS A 748 23.68 -2.05 -0.48
N GLY A 749 24.14 -1.55 -1.63
CA GLY A 749 25.55 -1.63 -2.04
C GLY A 749 26.00 -3.03 -2.45
N THR A 750 25.06 -3.91 -2.77
CA THR A 750 25.29 -5.31 -3.19
C THR A 750 24.57 -5.59 -4.51
N GLU A 751 24.91 -6.70 -5.17
CA GLU A 751 24.14 -7.25 -6.30
C GLU A 751 22.79 -7.85 -5.85
N GLY A 752 22.49 -7.84 -4.56
CA GLY A 752 21.32 -8.53 -4.00
C GLY A 752 21.44 -10.04 -4.21
N TRP A 753 20.36 -10.65 -4.68
CA TRP A 753 20.24 -12.07 -4.93
C TRP A 753 20.17 -12.37 -6.42
N ASN A 754 20.93 -13.39 -6.85
CA ASN A 754 20.87 -13.87 -8.23
C ASN A 754 19.64 -14.75 -8.44
N ALA A 755 19.03 -14.61 -9.62
CA ALA A 755 18.10 -15.62 -10.12
C ALA A 755 18.86 -16.92 -10.44
N ILE A 756 18.32 -18.05 -10.01
CA ILE A 756 18.94 -19.37 -10.13
C ILE A 756 17.87 -20.43 -10.45
N PRO A 757 18.24 -21.62 -10.97
CA PRO A 757 17.24 -22.66 -11.23
C PRO A 757 16.42 -23.02 -9.98
N GLY A 758 15.09 -22.94 -10.11
CA GLY A 758 14.13 -23.16 -9.03
C GLY A 758 13.65 -21.85 -8.41
N TRP A 759 13.35 -21.89 -7.10
CA TRP A 759 12.94 -20.67 -6.40
C TRP A 759 14.17 -19.80 -6.08
N ASP A 760 14.02 -18.49 -6.26
CA ASP A 760 14.96 -17.48 -5.80
C ASP A 760 14.26 -16.22 -5.22
N PRO A 761 14.93 -15.44 -4.37
CA PRO A 761 14.37 -14.21 -3.78
C PRO A 761 14.49 -13.00 -4.72
N ALA A 762 14.47 -13.18 -6.05
CA ALA A 762 14.37 -12.09 -7.02
C ALA A 762 13.10 -12.22 -7.88
N THR A 763 12.74 -13.46 -8.23
CA THR A 763 11.61 -13.81 -9.12
C THR A 763 10.74 -14.97 -8.62
N GLY A 764 11.02 -15.48 -7.42
CA GLY A 764 10.22 -16.52 -6.79
C GLY A 764 10.29 -17.81 -7.59
N LEU A 765 9.14 -18.46 -7.80
CA LEU A 765 9.00 -19.65 -8.63
C LEU A 765 8.96 -19.35 -10.14
N GLY A 766 8.99 -18.06 -10.53
CA GLY A 766 8.97 -17.62 -11.93
C GLY A 766 7.61 -17.12 -12.43
N THR A 767 7.47 -17.03 -13.76
CA THR A 767 6.33 -16.36 -14.43
C THR A 767 5.19 -17.31 -14.82
N PRO A 768 3.94 -16.84 -14.97
CA PRO A 768 2.81 -17.74 -15.19
C PRO A 768 2.90 -18.46 -16.54
N ASN A 769 2.62 -19.77 -16.53
CA ASN A 769 2.31 -20.53 -17.74
C ASN A 769 0.83 -20.92 -17.68
N TYR A 770 -0.04 -20.09 -18.26
CA TYR A 770 -1.48 -20.22 -18.09
C TYR A 770 -2.01 -21.64 -18.40
N PRO A 771 -1.66 -22.29 -19.52
CA PRO A 771 -2.15 -23.63 -19.83
C PRO A 771 -1.79 -24.68 -18.77
N LYS A 772 -0.56 -24.66 -18.26
CA LYS A 772 -0.12 -25.61 -17.22
C LYS A 772 -0.79 -25.32 -15.88
N MET A 773 -0.93 -24.05 -15.51
CA MET A 773 -1.62 -23.66 -14.28
C MET A 773 -3.09 -24.09 -14.34
N LEU A 774 -3.78 -23.84 -15.46
CA LEU A 774 -5.16 -24.25 -15.65
C LEU A 774 -5.31 -25.78 -15.56
N GLU A 775 -4.43 -26.54 -16.23
CA GLU A 775 -4.43 -28.02 -16.15
C GLU A 775 -4.27 -28.50 -14.71
N LEU A 776 -3.33 -27.90 -13.96
CA LEU A 776 -3.12 -28.21 -12.54
C LEU A 776 -4.38 -27.95 -11.72
N PHE A 777 -4.94 -26.75 -11.75
CA PHE A 777 -6.09 -26.41 -10.90
C PHE A 777 -7.35 -27.20 -11.29
N LEU A 778 -7.55 -27.54 -12.57
CA LEU A 778 -8.63 -28.44 -12.99
C LEU A 778 -8.44 -29.88 -12.45
N SER A 779 -7.20 -30.29 -12.19
CA SER A 779 -6.92 -31.64 -11.68
C SER A 779 -7.16 -31.80 -10.18
N LEU A 780 -7.15 -30.69 -9.42
CA LEU A 780 -7.27 -30.68 -7.94
C LEU A 780 -8.70 -30.88 -7.43
#